data_AF-A0A818NL99-F1
#
_entry.id   AF-A0A818NL99-F1
#
_cell.length_a   1.000
_cell.length_b   1.000
_cell.length_c   1.000
_cell.angle_alpha   90.00
_cell.angle_beta   90.00
_cell.angle_gamma   90.00
#
_symmetry.space_group_name_H-M   'P 1'
#
loop_
_entity.id
_entity.type
_entity.pdbx_description
1 polymer ?
#
loop_
_entity_poly.entity_id
_entity_poly.type
_entity_poly.pdbx_seq_one_letter_code
_entity_poly.pdbx_strand_id
1 'polypeptide(L)'
;MEENIAQKLRHVQTAVETLKICQNDPPNELTNNYGFIKFDENIVDATTRLSQYIRLSLNTNAATVVKFMQQGWCLPKPDLIISVTGGAKNFDMSTRLRKIFQSGLVSAAITTNAWLITAGTNTGVVKEVGEALNKYRYKNRKNGVDVPCIGIGSWGYTTGNEQLDCQSTTFSTDASTIKEIVPSMRHRFNKITHTNLMGNDHQYAVRHYTVKEKIRKRCDLEPNHTHFLLFDDGQPNADTVLSLRAEIEKYCRNTCIDTDTDGTVESLIPIVMVLVEGGPSSIRTICEALDSNTPVVVIKESGRAADLIAELHACYTESENDDDNVHPTRLQTSLAKSGSKETKINAILTKAQAAITELHEVIDNLCRVLNERKQLVTIFKFDSKRYHGNLEDAILESLFNAAKFSGDHIERNRRTVELKLAIAWHKFNYAQKYLLTDTTISNWKEDDLQRALFNALHRGHVDFVELLIEFGASLEKLTNGDLKQLYATTLTSNRLPFKGKGKNTICRREDFYSDYLNLIFDNTNKDNNLLLLDDNMSLGKGGPQELFLWALFLNRFELATYLCSKTWNSSVAPLFGALIYRRAANLELDVDIKQQYKENANQFDTHAMSIIDRCLDNDENFAINLLKHPAVAFNDIYPLQLARKVNCKSFLASKCVQKYLDHQCFVLLVNYFPLNIYNERQSGIQMLPIPITEIILHICFWSFIIEEIRQFLFVDSKLEYISGIWHMIDTIGAILYLISFITRFIVLEPLFVVSK
;
A
#
# COMPACT_ATOMS: atom_id res chain seq x y z
N MET A 1 -11.72 6.42 -20.94
CA MET A 1 -12.20 5.82 -19.67
C MET A 1 -13.09 4.61 -19.97
N GLU A 2 -14.01 4.72 -20.93
CA GLU A 2 -14.82 3.61 -21.46
C GLU A 2 -13.99 2.48 -22.09
N GLU A 3 -12.92 2.80 -22.83
CA GLU A 3 -11.99 1.79 -23.37
C GLU A 3 -11.32 0.92 -22.29
N ASN A 4 -11.01 1.51 -21.13
CA ASN A 4 -10.32 0.81 -20.04
C ASN A 4 -11.28 -0.16 -19.30
N ILE A 5 -12.58 0.17 -19.31
CA ILE A 5 -13.66 -0.69 -18.78
C ILE A 5 -13.93 -1.84 -19.76
N ALA A 6 -14.04 -1.55 -21.06
CA ALA A 6 -14.19 -2.55 -22.10
C ALA A 6 -13.00 -3.52 -22.15
N GLN A 7 -11.78 -3.01 -21.95
CA GLN A 7 -10.56 -3.82 -21.91
C GLN A 7 -10.51 -4.75 -20.70
N LYS A 8 -10.96 -4.30 -19.53
CA LYS A 8 -11.02 -5.13 -18.30
C LYS A 8 -12.15 -6.15 -18.32
N LEU A 9 -13.31 -5.80 -18.88
CA LEU A 9 -14.40 -6.75 -19.12
C LEU A 9 -13.99 -7.81 -20.15
N ARG A 10 -13.25 -7.40 -21.20
CA ARG A 10 -12.59 -8.35 -22.11
C ARG A 10 -11.61 -9.24 -21.38
N HIS A 11 -10.82 -8.77 -20.41
CA HIS A 11 -9.91 -9.65 -19.65
C HIS A 11 -10.66 -10.71 -18.82
N VAL A 12 -11.80 -10.36 -18.21
CA VAL A 12 -12.65 -11.35 -17.51
C VAL A 12 -13.25 -12.33 -18.52
N GLN A 13 -13.75 -11.86 -19.65
CA GLN A 13 -14.25 -12.70 -20.74
C GLN A 13 -13.17 -13.62 -21.31
N THR A 14 -11.97 -13.09 -21.58
CA THR A 14 -10.79 -13.83 -22.04
C THR A 14 -10.31 -14.82 -20.99
N ALA A 15 -10.37 -14.50 -19.69
CA ALA A 15 -10.02 -15.44 -18.62
C ALA A 15 -11.04 -16.58 -18.51
N VAL A 16 -12.34 -16.27 -18.61
CA VAL A 16 -13.41 -17.26 -18.73
C VAL A 16 -13.29 -18.08 -20.02
N GLU A 17 -12.81 -17.49 -21.12
CA GLU A 17 -12.48 -18.19 -22.36
C GLU A 17 -11.19 -19.00 -22.28
N THR A 18 -10.23 -18.59 -21.45
CA THR A 18 -9.01 -19.36 -21.20
C THR A 18 -9.32 -20.61 -20.37
N LEU A 19 -10.30 -20.55 -19.47
CA LEU A 19 -10.91 -21.73 -18.85
C LEU A 19 -11.54 -22.66 -19.92
N LYS A 20 -12.03 -22.14 -21.06
CA LYS A 20 -12.56 -22.94 -22.19
C LYS A 20 -11.47 -23.66 -23.00
N ILE A 21 -10.24 -23.13 -23.07
CA ILE A 21 -9.16 -23.67 -23.93
C ILE A 21 -8.43 -24.88 -23.29
N CYS A 22 -8.52 -25.07 -21.97
CA CYS A 22 -7.80 -26.14 -21.28
C CYS A 22 -8.53 -27.50 -21.23
N GLN A 23 -9.66 -27.67 -21.93
CA GLN A 23 -10.40 -28.93 -21.99
C GLN A 23 -9.96 -29.77 -23.20
N ASN A 24 -9.07 -30.74 -22.98
CA ASN A 24 -8.69 -31.76 -23.97
C ASN A 24 -9.16 -33.17 -23.55
N ASP A 25 -10.35 -33.31 -22.95
CA ASP A 25 -11.00 -34.62 -22.67
C ASP A 25 -12.50 -34.44 -22.33
N PRO A 26 -13.36 -35.50 -22.41
CA PRO A 26 -14.64 -35.63 -23.15
C PRO A 26 -15.83 -34.79 -22.59
N PRO A 27 -17.07 -34.82 -23.15
CA PRO A 27 -18.01 -33.70 -23.10
C PRO A 27 -18.68 -33.57 -21.72
N ASN A 28 -17.98 -32.98 -20.75
CA ASN A 28 -18.60 -32.37 -19.60
C ASN A 28 -19.09 -30.99 -20.04
N GLU A 29 -20.41 -30.78 -19.96
CA GLU A 29 -21.09 -29.54 -20.34
C GLU A 29 -20.38 -28.31 -19.77
N LEU A 30 -20.28 -27.25 -20.58
CA LEU A 30 -19.70 -25.96 -20.19
C LEU A 30 -20.31 -25.49 -18.87
N THR A 31 -19.47 -25.19 -17.86
CA THR A 31 -19.94 -24.65 -16.58
C THR A 31 -20.62 -23.30 -16.80
N ASN A 32 -21.94 -23.28 -16.65
CA ASN A 32 -22.83 -22.12 -16.78
C ASN A 32 -23.16 -21.47 -15.42
N ASN A 33 -22.69 -22.04 -14.31
CA ASN A 33 -23.02 -21.59 -12.95
C ASN A 33 -21.87 -20.80 -12.32
N TYR A 34 -21.87 -19.49 -12.58
CA TYR A 34 -20.99 -18.50 -11.94
C TYR A 34 -21.74 -17.19 -11.75
N GLY A 35 -21.29 -16.35 -10.80
CA GLY A 35 -21.90 -15.05 -10.59
C GLY A 35 -21.71 -14.51 -9.18
N PHE A 36 -22.73 -13.81 -8.69
CA PHE A 36 -22.74 -13.19 -7.38
C PHE A 36 -23.82 -13.81 -6.50
N ILE A 37 -23.53 -14.04 -5.23
CA ILE A 37 -24.46 -14.50 -4.20
C ILE A 37 -24.83 -13.30 -3.32
N LYS A 38 -26.13 -13.03 -3.19
CA LYS A 38 -26.70 -12.13 -2.20
C LYS A 38 -27.36 -12.97 -1.11
N PHE A 39 -26.91 -12.84 0.14
CA PHE A 39 -27.52 -13.51 1.28
C PHE A 39 -28.70 -12.67 1.78
N ASP A 40 -29.88 -13.30 1.94
CA ASP A 40 -31.09 -12.58 2.36
C ASP A 40 -31.09 -12.19 3.85
N GLU A 41 -31.83 -11.13 4.18
CA GLU A 41 -31.81 -10.40 5.46
C GLU A 41 -32.10 -11.26 6.70
N ASN A 42 -32.73 -12.41 6.54
CA ASN A 42 -33.06 -13.33 7.63
C ASN A 42 -31.86 -14.16 8.15
N ILE A 43 -30.68 -14.04 7.54
CA ILE A 43 -29.51 -14.90 7.83
C ILE A 43 -28.54 -14.23 8.82
N VAL A 44 -28.29 -12.91 8.72
CA VAL A 44 -27.46 -12.08 9.64
C VAL A 44 -27.83 -10.60 9.39
N ASP A 45 -27.70 -9.72 10.40
CA ASP A 45 -27.75 -8.24 10.27
C ASP A 45 -27.24 -7.78 8.89
N ALA A 46 -28.20 -7.42 8.02
CA ALA A 46 -28.06 -7.18 6.59
C ALA A 46 -26.63 -6.94 6.10
N THR A 47 -25.94 -8.00 5.68
CA THR A 47 -24.76 -7.83 4.85
C THR A 47 -25.27 -7.51 3.44
N THR A 48 -25.34 -6.23 3.08
CA THR A 48 -25.68 -5.72 1.73
C THR A 48 -24.64 -6.12 0.67
N ARG A 49 -23.86 -7.17 0.94
CA ARG A 49 -22.64 -7.51 0.26
C ARG A 49 -22.82 -8.77 -0.57
N LEU A 50 -22.26 -8.71 -1.76
CA LEU A 50 -22.23 -9.83 -2.68
C LEU A 50 -20.95 -10.66 -2.51
N SER A 51 -21.11 -11.98 -2.52
CA SER A 51 -20.01 -12.93 -2.62
C SER A 51 -19.87 -13.41 -4.06
N GLN A 52 -18.67 -13.63 -4.56
CA GLN A 52 -18.49 -14.21 -5.90
C GLN A 52 -18.46 -15.73 -5.81
N TYR A 53 -18.99 -16.44 -6.81
CA TYR A 53 -18.91 -17.90 -6.83
C TYR A 53 -18.73 -18.43 -8.25
N ILE A 54 -18.14 -19.63 -8.33
CA ILE A 54 -18.04 -20.43 -9.55
C ILE A 54 -18.18 -21.92 -9.21
N ARG A 55 -18.96 -22.63 -10.02
CA ARG A 55 -19.03 -24.10 -10.03
C ARG A 55 -17.95 -24.64 -10.96
N LEU A 56 -17.15 -25.58 -10.47
CA LEU A 56 -16.01 -26.17 -11.19
C LEU A 56 -16.11 -27.70 -11.19
N SER A 57 -15.59 -28.35 -12.23
CA SER A 57 -15.41 -29.80 -12.24
C SER A 57 -14.24 -30.21 -11.34
N LEU A 58 -14.29 -31.39 -10.72
CA LEU A 58 -13.14 -31.95 -10.00
C LEU A 58 -11.88 -32.08 -10.85
N ASN A 59 -12.01 -32.23 -12.17
CA ASN A 59 -10.86 -32.39 -13.07
C ASN A 59 -10.19 -31.04 -13.43
N THR A 60 -10.66 -29.94 -12.86
CA THR A 60 -10.12 -28.60 -13.16
C THR A 60 -8.75 -28.44 -12.51
N ASN A 61 -7.73 -28.22 -13.34
CA ASN A 61 -6.36 -28.00 -12.87
C ASN A 61 -6.25 -26.78 -11.94
N ALA A 62 -5.53 -26.93 -10.82
CA ALA A 62 -5.24 -25.87 -9.85
C ALA A 62 -4.68 -24.58 -10.47
N ALA A 63 -3.82 -24.69 -11.50
CA ALA A 63 -3.24 -23.56 -12.22
C ALA A 63 -4.31 -22.67 -12.85
N THR A 64 -5.30 -23.29 -13.46
CA THR A 64 -6.41 -22.61 -14.11
C THR A 64 -7.29 -21.90 -13.08
N VAL A 65 -7.53 -22.54 -11.92
CA VAL A 65 -8.29 -21.96 -10.81
C VAL A 65 -7.60 -20.72 -10.26
N VAL A 66 -6.29 -20.79 -9.98
CA VAL A 66 -5.53 -19.66 -9.44
C VAL A 66 -5.42 -18.50 -10.44
N LYS A 67 -5.21 -18.81 -11.73
CA LYS A 67 -5.25 -17.81 -12.80
C LYS A 67 -6.61 -17.11 -12.88
N PHE A 68 -7.71 -17.86 -12.73
CA PHE A 68 -9.05 -17.29 -12.68
C PHE A 68 -9.28 -16.41 -11.45
N MET A 69 -8.81 -16.83 -10.26
CA MET A 69 -8.89 -16.00 -9.05
C MET A 69 -8.18 -14.64 -9.25
N GLN A 70 -6.99 -14.64 -9.86
CA GLN A 70 -6.21 -13.43 -10.09
C GLN A 70 -6.77 -12.56 -11.23
N GLN A 71 -7.17 -13.17 -12.35
CA GLN A 71 -7.58 -12.43 -13.56
C GLN A 71 -9.09 -12.22 -13.65
N GLY A 72 -9.88 -13.25 -13.33
CA GLY A 72 -11.34 -13.23 -13.38
C GLY A 72 -11.94 -12.48 -12.18
N TRP A 73 -11.55 -12.86 -10.96
CA TRP A 73 -12.01 -12.16 -9.75
C TRP A 73 -11.20 -10.92 -9.39
N CYS A 74 -10.11 -10.65 -10.12
CA CYS A 74 -9.19 -9.54 -9.86
C CYS A 74 -8.66 -9.56 -8.41
N LEU A 75 -8.45 -10.75 -7.85
CA LEU A 75 -7.84 -10.87 -6.53
C LEU A 75 -6.36 -10.44 -6.61
N PRO A 76 -5.91 -9.53 -5.73
CA PRO A 76 -4.49 -9.21 -5.65
C PRO A 76 -3.74 -10.47 -5.25
N LYS A 77 -2.52 -10.59 -5.76
CA LYS A 77 -1.61 -11.68 -5.38
C LYS A 77 -1.35 -11.62 -3.87
N PRO A 78 -1.45 -12.74 -3.15
CA PRO A 78 -1.25 -12.75 -1.71
C PRO A 78 0.24 -12.78 -1.38
N ASP A 79 0.62 -12.09 -0.29
CA ASP A 79 1.96 -12.23 0.31
C ASP A 79 2.02 -13.44 1.28
N LEU A 80 0.86 -14.01 1.66
CA LEU A 80 0.71 -15.17 2.53
C LEU A 80 -0.62 -15.89 2.25
N ILE A 81 -0.66 -17.21 2.40
CA ILE A 81 -1.92 -17.96 2.48
C ILE A 81 -2.09 -18.53 3.89
N ILE A 82 -3.23 -18.20 4.51
CA ILE A 82 -3.64 -18.76 5.80
C ILE A 82 -4.76 -19.78 5.54
N SER A 83 -4.41 -21.06 5.66
CA SER A 83 -5.33 -22.19 5.49
C SER A 83 -5.92 -22.55 6.84
N VAL A 84 -7.22 -22.32 7.06
CA VAL A 84 -7.89 -22.66 8.33
C VAL A 84 -8.58 -24.02 8.19
N THR A 85 -8.26 -24.95 9.09
CA THR A 85 -8.89 -26.27 9.19
C THR A 85 -9.30 -26.55 10.63
N GLY A 86 -10.30 -27.40 10.84
CA GLY A 86 -10.81 -27.64 12.18
C GLY A 86 -12.13 -28.39 12.24
N GLY A 87 -12.82 -28.24 13.37
CA GLY A 87 -14.10 -28.89 13.62
C GLY A 87 -15.16 -28.53 12.58
N ALA A 88 -15.66 -29.53 11.85
CA ALA A 88 -16.74 -29.37 10.87
C ALA A 88 -18.13 -29.23 11.52
N LYS A 89 -18.28 -29.74 12.76
CA LYS A 89 -19.48 -29.60 13.58
C LYS A 89 -19.35 -28.38 14.49
N ASN A 90 -20.48 -27.78 14.86
CA ASN A 90 -20.48 -26.72 15.87
C ASN A 90 -19.88 -27.22 17.17
N PHE A 91 -19.01 -26.40 17.76
CA PHE A 91 -18.35 -26.64 19.02
C PHE A 91 -18.31 -25.33 19.81
N ASP A 92 -18.25 -25.45 21.13
CA ASP A 92 -18.18 -24.30 22.01
C ASP A 92 -16.73 -24.02 22.36
N MET A 93 -16.22 -22.90 21.83
CA MET A 93 -14.94 -22.34 22.24
C MET A 93 -15.15 -21.40 23.42
N SER A 94 -14.20 -21.38 24.37
CA SER A 94 -14.24 -20.42 25.48
C SER A 94 -14.28 -18.98 24.94
N THR A 95 -15.08 -18.11 25.56
CA THR A 95 -15.29 -16.73 25.09
C THR A 95 -13.98 -15.93 24.95
N ARG A 96 -13.01 -16.22 25.82
CA ARG A 96 -11.69 -15.58 25.79
C ARG A 96 -10.86 -16.07 24.62
N LEU A 97 -10.77 -17.39 24.42
CA LEU A 97 -10.03 -17.98 23.29
C LEU A 97 -10.66 -17.57 21.95
N ARG A 98 -12.00 -17.55 21.87
CA ARG A 98 -12.73 -17.07 20.69
C ARG A 98 -12.32 -15.65 20.32
N LYS A 99 -12.31 -14.72 21.28
CA LYS A 99 -11.92 -13.32 21.02
C LYS A 99 -10.51 -13.22 20.47
N ILE A 100 -9.55 -13.94 21.07
CA ILE A 100 -8.15 -13.93 20.67
C ILE A 100 -7.96 -14.55 19.28
N PHE A 101 -8.59 -15.70 19.03
CA PHE A 101 -8.58 -16.35 17.71
C PHE A 101 -9.14 -15.41 16.64
N GLN A 102 -10.34 -14.87 16.85
CA GLN A 102 -11.01 -13.99 15.89
C GLN A 102 -10.20 -12.71 15.62
N SER A 103 -9.68 -12.04 16.66
CA SER A 103 -8.88 -10.83 16.47
C SER A 103 -7.52 -11.10 15.86
N GLY A 104 -6.84 -12.15 16.33
CA GLY A 104 -5.49 -12.49 15.88
C GLY A 104 -5.45 -13.02 14.45
N LEU A 105 -6.44 -13.82 14.04
CA LEU A 105 -6.55 -14.32 12.67
C LEU A 105 -6.78 -13.18 11.68
N VAL A 106 -7.71 -12.27 11.99
CA VAL A 106 -8.01 -11.13 11.12
C VAL A 106 -6.84 -10.14 11.10
N SER A 107 -6.22 -9.85 12.25
CA SER A 107 -5.00 -9.04 12.34
C SER A 107 -3.92 -9.60 11.41
N ALA A 108 -3.59 -10.89 11.55
CA ALA A 108 -2.60 -11.57 10.73
C ALA A 108 -2.93 -11.49 9.24
N ALA A 109 -4.19 -11.72 8.85
CA ALA A 109 -4.56 -11.68 7.44
C ALA A 109 -4.43 -10.28 6.82
N ILE A 110 -4.67 -9.21 7.59
CA ILE A 110 -4.57 -7.84 7.10
C ILE A 110 -3.12 -7.37 7.04
N THR A 111 -2.36 -7.59 8.11
CA THR A 111 -0.95 -7.14 8.20
C THR A 111 -0.07 -7.80 7.15
N THR A 112 -0.45 -9.00 6.71
CA THR A 112 0.30 -9.81 5.74
C THR A 112 -0.36 -9.88 4.36
N ASN A 113 -1.41 -9.09 4.08
CA ASN A 113 -2.16 -9.14 2.81
C ASN A 113 -2.46 -10.59 2.36
N ALA A 114 -2.99 -11.39 3.30
CA ALA A 114 -3.15 -12.82 3.10
C ALA A 114 -4.49 -13.18 2.43
N TRP A 115 -4.47 -14.29 1.70
CA TRP A 115 -5.71 -15.02 1.40
C TRP A 115 -6.04 -15.96 2.56
N LEU A 116 -7.29 -15.88 3.03
CA LEU A 116 -7.87 -16.85 3.96
C LEU A 116 -8.56 -17.95 3.17
N ILE A 117 -8.13 -19.19 3.34
CA ILE A 117 -8.77 -20.36 2.71
C ILE A 117 -9.46 -21.19 3.79
N THR A 118 -10.74 -21.49 3.59
CA THR A 118 -11.53 -22.36 4.49
C THR A 118 -12.47 -23.28 3.69
N ALA A 119 -13.24 -24.14 4.36
CA ALA A 119 -14.23 -25.00 3.72
C ALA A 119 -15.47 -24.25 3.19
N GLY A 120 -15.68 -22.98 3.55
CA GLY A 120 -16.80 -22.16 3.07
C GLY A 120 -18.19 -22.49 3.63
N THR A 121 -18.33 -23.50 4.50
CA THR A 121 -19.62 -23.88 5.10
C THR A 121 -19.89 -23.16 6.43
N ASN A 122 -21.13 -22.78 6.71
CA ASN A 122 -21.55 -22.10 7.95
C ASN A 122 -21.68 -23.07 9.14
N THR A 123 -20.60 -23.77 9.46
CA THR A 123 -20.53 -24.71 10.57
C THR A 123 -19.15 -24.69 11.24
N GLY A 124 -19.13 -24.99 12.54
CA GLY A 124 -17.90 -25.19 13.31
C GLY A 124 -16.92 -24.02 13.21
N VAL A 125 -15.65 -24.31 12.90
CA VAL A 125 -14.58 -23.30 12.90
C VAL A 125 -14.82 -22.22 11.83
N VAL A 126 -15.43 -22.57 10.71
CA VAL A 126 -15.64 -21.63 9.59
C VAL A 126 -16.64 -20.54 9.97
N LYS A 127 -17.64 -20.88 10.78
CA LYS A 127 -18.55 -19.90 11.37
C LYS A 127 -17.81 -18.88 12.24
N GLU A 128 -16.88 -19.33 13.08
CA GLU A 128 -16.06 -18.45 13.92
C GLU A 128 -15.18 -17.51 13.08
N VAL A 129 -14.66 -17.98 11.94
CA VAL A 129 -13.93 -17.14 10.97
C VAL A 129 -14.85 -16.11 10.33
N GLY A 130 -16.05 -16.51 9.90
CA GLY A 130 -17.05 -15.60 9.32
C GLY A 130 -17.46 -14.49 10.28
N GLU A 131 -17.71 -14.83 11.55
CA GLU A 131 -18.00 -13.85 12.60
C GLU A 131 -16.84 -12.87 12.83
N ALA A 132 -15.59 -13.35 12.79
CA ALA A 132 -14.41 -12.50 12.92
C ALA A 132 -14.35 -11.44 11.81
N LEU A 133 -14.55 -11.88 10.55
CA LEU A 133 -14.57 -11.02 9.37
C LEU A 133 -15.70 -10.00 9.45
N ASN A 134 -16.89 -10.42 9.89
CA ASN A 134 -18.02 -9.51 10.05
C ASN A 134 -17.75 -8.41 11.09
N LYS A 135 -17.20 -8.78 12.25
CA LYS A 135 -16.84 -7.83 13.32
C LYS A 135 -15.80 -6.82 12.85
N TYR A 136 -14.77 -7.27 12.14
CA TYR A 136 -13.75 -6.39 11.58
C TYR A 136 -14.34 -5.43 10.56
N ARG A 137 -15.15 -5.95 9.64
CA ARG A 137 -15.80 -5.16 8.59
C ARG A 137 -16.73 -4.11 9.16
N TYR A 138 -17.50 -4.43 10.20
CA TYR A 138 -18.36 -3.47 10.89
C TYR A 138 -17.56 -2.30 11.46
N LYS A 139 -16.38 -2.58 12.05
CA LYS A 139 -15.48 -1.54 12.59
C LYS A 139 -14.79 -0.71 11.49
N ASN A 140 -14.47 -1.31 10.35
CA ASN A 140 -13.63 -0.70 9.30
C ASN A 140 -14.38 -0.33 8.01
N ARG A 141 -15.71 -0.11 8.09
CA ARG A 141 -16.54 0.27 6.92
C ARG A 141 -16.01 1.45 6.09
N LYS A 142 -15.27 2.37 6.72
CA LYS A 142 -14.70 3.57 6.06
C LYS A 142 -13.41 3.30 5.28
N ASN A 143 -12.65 2.27 5.64
CA ASN A 143 -11.31 2.03 5.07
C ASN A 143 -11.36 1.23 3.77
N GLY A 144 -12.48 0.55 3.47
CA GLY A 144 -12.69 -0.20 2.23
C GLY A 144 -11.79 -1.43 2.04
N VAL A 145 -10.88 -1.71 2.98
CA VAL A 145 -10.00 -2.87 2.97
C VAL A 145 -10.77 -4.07 3.51
N ASP A 146 -10.77 -5.14 2.72
CA ASP A 146 -11.49 -6.35 3.02
C ASP A 146 -10.58 -7.55 2.77
N VAL A 147 -10.65 -8.53 3.66
CA VAL A 147 -9.77 -9.70 3.62
C VAL A 147 -10.33 -10.71 2.62
N PRO A 148 -9.56 -11.12 1.58
CA PRO A 148 -9.99 -12.16 0.67
C PRO A 148 -10.14 -13.50 1.42
N CYS A 149 -11.39 -13.85 1.72
CA CYS A 149 -11.76 -15.13 2.33
C CYS A 149 -12.45 -16.02 1.29
N ILE A 150 -11.78 -17.12 0.94
CA ILE A 150 -12.13 -18.05 -0.13
C ILE A 150 -12.63 -19.36 0.51
N GLY A 151 -13.88 -19.70 0.23
CA GLY A 151 -14.48 -20.96 0.64
C GLY A 151 -14.33 -22.00 -0.46
N ILE A 152 -13.63 -23.10 -0.17
CA ILE A 152 -13.49 -24.24 -1.10
C ILE A 152 -14.37 -25.38 -0.58
N GLY A 153 -15.43 -25.70 -1.32
CA GLY A 153 -16.45 -26.65 -0.87
C GLY A 153 -17.00 -27.52 -2.00
N SER A 154 -17.77 -28.55 -1.64
CA SER A 154 -18.49 -29.41 -2.59
C SER A 154 -19.84 -28.80 -2.97
N TRP A 155 -20.14 -28.75 -4.26
CA TRP A 155 -21.44 -28.34 -4.79
C TRP A 155 -22.57 -29.26 -4.30
N GLY A 156 -22.34 -30.58 -4.28
CA GLY A 156 -23.33 -31.57 -3.83
C GLY A 156 -23.63 -31.53 -2.32
N TYR A 157 -22.68 -31.03 -1.52
CA TYR A 157 -22.81 -30.89 -0.07
C TYR A 157 -23.44 -29.54 0.37
N THR A 158 -23.60 -28.61 -0.58
CA THR A 158 -24.16 -27.28 -0.33
C THR A 158 -25.68 -27.32 -0.30
N THR A 159 -26.29 -26.85 0.79
CA THR A 159 -27.75 -26.69 0.89
C THR A 159 -28.22 -25.62 -0.10
N GLY A 160 -29.35 -25.81 -0.76
CA GLY A 160 -29.91 -24.79 -1.64
C GLY A 160 -29.07 -24.47 -2.88
N ASN A 161 -28.16 -25.38 -3.29
CA ASN A 161 -27.37 -25.27 -4.52
C ASN A 161 -28.23 -25.07 -5.78
N GLU A 162 -29.48 -25.55 -5.80
CA GLU A 162 -30.48 -25.25 -6.83
C GLU A 162 -30.73 -23.75 -7.04
N GLN A 163 -30.62 -22.92 -5.99
CA GLN A 163 -30.79 -21.46 -6.06
C GLN A 163 -29.60 -20.77 -6.76
N LEU A 164 -28.46 -21.46 -6.82
CA LEU A 164 -27.24 -21.01 -7.47
C LEU A 164 -27.15 -21.56 -8.90
N ASP A 165 -28.07 -22.44 -9.31
CA ASP A 165 -28.09 -23.01 -10.65
C ASP A 165 -28.64 -22.01 -11.67
N CYS A 166 -28.02 -21.93 -12.86
CA CYS A 166 -28.41 -20.99 -13.89
C CYS A 166 -29.83 -21.23 -14.44
N GLN A 167 -30.33 -22.45 -14.32
CA GLN A 167 -31.69 -22.85 -14.70
C GLN A 167 -32.76 -22.35 -13.71
N SER A 168 -32.36 -21.84 -12.54
CA SER A 168 -33.29 -21.20 -11.61
C SER A 168 -33.72 -19.82 -12.12
N THR A 169 -35.04 -19.61 -12.19
CA THR A 169 -35.70 -18.45 -12.80
C THR A 169 -35.60 -17.14 -12.00
N THR A 170 -34.87 -17.13 -10.89
CA THR A 170 -34.69 -15.95 -10.03
C THR A 170 -33.48 -15.13 -10.47
N PHE A 171 -33.65 -14.32 -11.51
CA PHE A 171 -32.72 -13.25 -11.87
C PHE A 171 -33.28 -11.92 -11.35
N SER A 172 -32.54 -11.20 -10.49
CA SER A 172 -32.77 -9.77 -10.28
C SER A 172 -31.85 -9.00 -11.23
N THR A 173 -32.43 -8.37 -12.24
CA THR A 173 -31.75 -7.41 -13.14
C THR A 173 -31.95 -5.98 -12.68
N ASP A 174 -32.34 -5.76 -11.41
CA ASP A 174 -32.76 -4.44 -10.95
C ASP A 174 -31.57 -3.47 -10.92
N ALA A 175 -31.77 -2.28 -11.48
CA ALA A 175 -30.77 -1.22 -11.50
C ALA A 175 -30.31 -0.77 -10.09
N SER A 176 -31.10 -1.06 -9.06
CA SER A 176 -30.75 -0.90 -7.64
C SER A 176 -29.69 -1.91 -7.19
N THR A 177 -29.79 -3.17 -7.61
CA THR A 177 -28.80 -4.22 -7.34
C THR A 177 -27.45 -3.87 -7.97
N ILE A 178 -27.45 -3.31 -9.19
CA ILE A 178 -26.23 -2.80 -9.85
C ILE A 178 -25.60 -1.64 -9.06
N LYS A 179 -26.41 -0.77 -8.43
CA LYS A 179 -25.93 0.27 -7.52
C LYS A 179 -25.36 -0.27 -6.20
N GLU A 180 -25.62 -1.52 -5.81
CA GLU A 180 -24.98 -2.21 -4.66
C GLU A 180 -23.70 -2.98 -5.07
N ILE A 181 -23.68 -3.57 -6.28
CA ILE A 181 -22.49 -4.20 -6.88
C ILE A 181 -21.37 -3.16 -7.01
N VAL A 182 -21.68 -1.94 -7.49
CA VAL A 182 -20.65 -0.92 -7.77
C VAL A 182 -19.88 -0.48 -6.51
N PRO A 183 -20.50 -0.11 -5.36
CA PRO A 183 -19.80 0.22 -4.11
C PRO A 183 -19.02 -0.95 -3.49
N SER A 184 -19.55 -2.18 -3.54
CA SER A 184 -18.83 -3.38 -3.07
C SER A 184 -17.62 -3.72 -3.95
N MET A 185 -17.64 -3.28 -5.22
CA MET A 185 -16.51 -3.33 -6.14
C MET A 185 -15.63 -2.06 -6.14
N ARG A 186 -16.11 -0.90 -5.65
CA ARG A 186 -15.42 0.42 -5.76
C ARG A 186 -14.01 0.41 -5.17
N HIS A 187 -13.78 -0.35 -4.10
CA HIS A 187 -12.48 -0.43 -3.44
C HIS A 187 -11.51 -1.43 -4.10
N ARG A 188 -12.01 -2.44 -4.82
CA ARG A 188 -11.18 -3.41 -5.57
C ARG A 188 -10.92 -2.98 -7.01
N PHE A 189 -11.85 -2.22 -7.58
CA PHE A 189 -11.81 -1.71 -8.93
C PHE A 189 -11.78 -0.18 -8.88
N ASN A 190 -10.58 0.39 -8.75
CA ASN A 190 -10.40 1.84 -8.86
C ASN A 190 -11.02 2.34 -10.19
N LYS A 191 -12.09 3.14 -10.07
CA LYS A 191 -12.89 3.81 -11.13
C LYS A 191 -13.60 2.87 -12.10
N ILE A 192 -14.82 2.43 -11.76
CA ILE A 192 -15.87 2.11 -12.74
C ILE A 192 -17.09 3.02 -12.48
N THR A 193 -17.33 3.97 -13.37
CA THR A 193 -18.56 4.78 -13.42
C THR A 193 -19.60 4.10 -14.29
N HIS A 194 -20.67 3.66 -13.63
CA HIS A 194 -22.09 3.53 -14.00
C HIS A 194 -22.63 3.23 -15.42
N THR A 195 -21.91 3.19 -16.55
CA THR A 195 -22.63 3.21 -17.85
C THR A 195 -22.45 2.04 -18.82
N ASN A 196 -21.41 1.19 -18.73
CA ASN A 196 -21.13 0.22 -19.82
C ASN A 196 -21.23 -1.27 -19.46
N LEU A 197 -21.96 -1.64 -18.40
CA LEU A 197 -22.27 -3.06 -18.09
C LEU A 197 -23.44 -3.63 -18.91
N MET A 198 -24.06 -2.83 -19.79
CA MET A 198 -25.18 -3.21 -20.65
C MET A 198 -24.67 -3.58 -22.05
N GLY A 199 -23.80 -4.60 -22.11
CA GLY A 199 -23.32 -5.20 -23.37
C GLY A 199 -23.79 -6.65 -23.45
N ASN A 200 -24.41 -7.00 -24.56
CA ASN A 200 -25.31 -8.15 -24.76
C ASN A 200 -24.73 -9.54 -24.39
N ASP A 201 -25.67 -10.37 -23.90
CA ASP A 201 -25.72 -11.85 -23.85
C ASP A 201 -25.10 -12.65 -22.70
N HIS A 202 -24.44 -12.04 -21.71
CA HIS A 202 -24.10 -12.77 -20.47
C HIS A 202 -24.36 -11.89 -19.23
N GLN A 203 -25.61 -11.88 -18.75
CA GLN A 203 -25.99 -11.21 -17.50
C GLN A 203 -25.13 -11.70 -16.34
N TYR A 204 -24.46 -10.78 -15.63
CA TYR A 204 -23.87 -11.05 -14.32
C TYR A 204 -25.01 -11.41 -13.34
N ALA A 205 -25.31 -12.69 -13.21
CA ALA A 205 -26.45 -13.17 -12.43
C ALA A 205 -26.16 -13.00 -10.93
N VAL A 206 -26.92 -12.09 -10.29
CA VAL A 206 -27.01 -12.03 -8.83
C VAL A 206 -28.05 -13.06 -8.40
N ARG A 207 -27.63 -14.02 -7.58
CA ARG A 207 -28.47 -15.08 -7.02
C ARG A 207 -28.75 -14.81 -5.55
N HIS A 208 -30.02 -14.79 -5.20
CA HIS A 208 -30.44 -14.72 -3.81
C HIS A 208 -30.29 -16.10 -3.17
N TYR A 209 -29.57 -16.15 -2.05
CA TYR A 209 -29.34 -17.37 -1.29
C TYR A 209 -30.06 -17.27 0.04
N THR A 210 -31.03 -18.15 0.22
CA THR A 210 -31.80 -18.33 1.45
C THR A 210 -31.43 -19.65 2.10
N VAL A 211 -31.26 -19.61 3.42
CA VAL A 211 -31.12 -20.83 4.23
C VAL A 211 -32.48 -21.53 4.24
N LYS A 212 -32.59 -22.63 3.49
CA LYS A 212 -33.74 -23.55 3.55
C LYS A 212 -33.61 -24.47 4.76
N GLU A 213 -34.67 -25.20 5.11
CA GLU A 213 -34.64 -26.19 6.19
C GLU A 213 -33.44 -27.15 6.05
N LYS A 214 -32.79 -27.47 7.19
CA LYS A 214 -31.58 -28.29 7.22
C LYS A 214 -31.84 -29.70 6.67
N ILE A 215 -31.44 -29.94 5.43
CA ILE A 215 -31.41 -31.29 4.85
C ILE A 215 -30.30 -32.08 5.55
N ARG A 216 -30.60 -33.28 6.04
CA ARG A 216 -29.61 -34.17 6.67
C ARG A 216 -28.42 -34.38 5.70
N LYS A 217 -27.19 -34.19 6.20
CA LYS A 217 -25.91 -34.32 5.47
C LYS A 217 -25.57 -33.20 4.47
N ARG A 218 -26.23 -32.03 4.51
CA ARG A 218 -25.77 -30.83 3.77
C ARG A 218 -25.47 -29.68 4.71
N CYS A 219 -24.70 -28.70 4.25
CA CYS A 219 -24.34 -27.51 5.02
C CYS A 219 -24.58 -26.24 4.20
N ASP A 220 -24.99 -25.18 4.90
CA ASP A 220 -25.19 -23.87 4.28
C ASP A 220 -23.85 -23.19 3.99
N LEU A 221 -23.81 -22.31 2.99
CA LEU A 221 -22.65 -21.44 2.75
C LEU A 221 -22.53 -20.37 3.83
N GLU A 222 -21.30 -19.97 4.15
CA GLU A 222 -21.05 -18.93 5.15
C GLU A 222 -21.20 -17.50 4.57
N PRO A 223 -22.20 -16.69 5.00
CA PRO A 223 -22.46 -15.35 4.46
C PRO A 223 -21.30 -14.36 4.51
N ASN A 224 -20.34 -14.51 5.43
CA ASN A 224 -19.25 -13.53 5.58
C ASN A 224 -18.01 -13.83 4.73
N HIS A 225 -18.03 -14.91 3.95
CA HIS A 225 -17.00 -15.17 2.95
C HIS A 225 -17.09 -14.20 1.78
N THR A 226 -16.02 -14.15 0.99
CA THR A 226 -15.91 -13.19 -0.12
C THR A 226 -16.02 -13.88 -1.47
N HIS A 227 -15.50 -15.10 -1.57
CA HIS A 227 -15.49 -15.90 -2.78
C HIS A 227 -15.75 -17.38 -2.45
N PHE A 228 -16.36 -18.11 -3.39
CA PHE A 228 -16.64 -19.53 -3.28
C PHE A 228 -16.18 -20.30 -4.52
N LEU A 229 -15.35 -21.31 -4.30
CA LEU A 229 -15.00 -22.34 -5.29
C LEU A 229 -15.81 -23.59 -4.95
N LEU A 230 -16.80 -23.91 -5.78
CA LEU A 230 -17.71 -25.03 -5.55
C LEU A 230 -17.40 -26.14 -6.54
N PHE A 231 -16.76 -27.20 -6.05
CA PHE A 231 -16.37 -28.34 -6.88
C PHE A 231 -17.49 -29.37 -6.97
N ASP A 232 -17.71 -29.88 -8.17
CA ASP A 232 -18.78 -30.81 -8.46
C ASP A 232 -18.27 -32.09 -9.12
N ASP A 233 -18.71 -33.21 -8.56
CA ASP A 233 -18.43 -34.58 -8.98
C ASP A 233 -19.71 -35.37 -9.24
N GLY A 234 -20.87 -34.69 -9.19
CA GLY A 234 -22.18 -35.33 -9.27
C GLY A 234 -22.57 -36.12 -8.01
N GLN A 235 -21.75 -36.12 -6.97
CA GLN A 235 -21.98 -36.82 -5.70
C GLN A 235 -21.79 -35.86 -4.50
N PRO A 236 -22.38 -36.16 -3.34
CA PRO A 236 -22.14 -35.36 -2.13
C PRO A 236 -20.90 -35.86 -1.38
N ASN A 237 -19.72 -35.87 -2.02
CA ASN A 237 -18.48 -36.30 -1.36
C ASN A 237 -17.66 -35.09 -0.88
N ALA A 238 -17.43 -35.02 0.44
CA ALA A 238 -16.65 -33.95 1.05
C ALA A 238 -15.13 -34.21 1.03
N ASP A 239 -14.71 -35.48 1.01
CA ASP A 239 -13.30 -35.86 1.15
C ASP A 239 -12.48 -35.57 -0.12
N THR A 240 -13.08 -35.65 -1.30
CA THR A 240 -12.43 -35.33 -2.59
C THR A 240 -12.04 -33.85 -2.71
N VAL A 241 -12.81 -32.96 -2.07
CA VAL A 241 -12.54 -31.52 -2.05
C VAL A 241 -11.32 -31.16 -1.19
N LEU A 242 -11.00 -31.96 -0.17
CA LEU A 242 -9.81 -31.75 0.65
C LEU A 242 -8.52 -31.93 -0.16
N SER A 243 -8.47 -32.96 -1.01
CA SER A 243 -7.31 -33.21 -1.88
C SER A 243 -7.12 -32.07 -2.91
N LEU A 244 -8.21 -31.57 -3.50
CA LEU A 244 -8.14 -30.43 -4.43
C LEU A 244 -7.71 -29.14 -3.74
N ARG A 245 -8.17 -28.90 -2.51
CA ARG A 245 -7.69 -27.77 -1.70
C ARG A 245 -6.18 -27.87 -1.48
N ALA A 246 -5.67 -29.06 -1.14
CA ALA A 246 -4.23 -29.28 -0.98
C ALA A 246 -3.46 -29.04 -2.30
N GLU A 247 -4.02 -29.45 -3.44
CA GLU A 247 -3.43 -29.19 -4.76
C GLU A 247 -3.37 -27.69 -5.10
N ILE A 248 -4.46 -26.96 -4.85
CA ILE A 248 -4.52 -25.50 -5.05
C ILE A 248 -3.52 -24.79 -4.14
N GLU A 249 -3.47 -25.15 -2.86
CA GLU A 249 -2.50 -24.61 -1.91
C GLU A 249 -1.06 -24.91 -2.38
N LYS A 250 -0.77 -26.13 -2.79
CA LYS A 250 0.55 -26.53 -3.32
C LYS A 250 0.92 -25.76 -4.60
N TYR A 251 -0.03 -25.54 -5.50
CA TYR A 251 0.20 -24.74 -6.70
C TYR A 251 0.53 -23.29 -6.34
N CYS A 252 -0.24 -22.68 -5.43
CA CYS A 252 0.05 -21.33 -4.95
C CYS A 252 1.44 -21.21 -4.33
N ARG A 253 1.88 -22.21 -3.54
CA ARG A 253 3.24 -22.25 -2.97
C ARG A 253 4.31 -22.18 -4.05
N ASN A 254 4.13 -22.93 -5.14
CA ASN A 254 5.10 -23.01 -6.23
C ASN A 254 4.97 -21.85 -7.23
N THR A 255 4.02 -20.95 -7.02
CA THR A 255 3.86 -19.74 -7.85
C THR A 255 4.68 -18.62 -7.24
N CYS A 256 5.68 -18.09 -7.96
CA CYS A 256 6.55 -17.01 -7.47
C CYS A 256 5.74 -15.74 -7.17
N ILE A 257 6.03 -15.03 -6.08
CA ILE A 257 5.52 -13.68 -5.72
C ILE A 257 6.09 -12.63 -6.68
N ASP A 258 7.40 -12.67 -6.90
CA ASP A 258 8.15 -11.78 -7.78
C ASP A 258 9.34 -12.55 -8.36
N THR A 259 9.78 -12.18 -9.56
CA THR A 259 11.10 -12.54 -10.08
C THR A 259 12.09 -11.48 -9.57
N ASP A 260 13.01 -11.85 -8.68
CA ASP A 260 14.15 -10.96 -8.32
C ASP A 260 14.91 -10.58 -9.61
N THR A 261 15.57 -9.42 -9.60
CA THR A 261 16.26 -8.75 -10.72
C THR A 261 17.16 -9.64 -11.59
N ASP A 262 17.71 -10.72 -11.04
CA ASP A 262 18.62 -11.64 -11.72
C ASP A 262 17.96 -12.95 -12.19
N GLY A 263 16.67 -13.16 -11.93
CA GLY A 263 15.97 -14.42 -12.22
C GLY A 263 16.47 -15.61 -11.38
N THR A 264 17.23 -15.37 -10.31
CA THR A 264 17.95 -16.40 -9.56
C THR A 264 17.23 -16.89 -8.30
N VAL A 265 16.35 -16.09 -7.69
CA VAL A 265 15.63 -16.48 -6.47
C VAL A 265 14.15 -16.12 -6.59
N GLU A 266 13.32 -17.10 -6.89
CA GLU A 266 11.87 -16.97 -6.90
C GLU A 266 11.37 -16.91 -5.44
N SER A 267 10.82 -15.76 -5.01
CA SER A 267 10.19 -15.68 -3.69
C SER A 267 8.86 -16.40 -3.73
N LEU A 268 8.76 -17.60 -3.14
CA LEU A 268 7.54 -18.40 -3.10
C LEU A 268 6.50 -17.81 -2.13
N ILE A 269 5.21 -18.05 -2.38
CA ILE A 269 4.13 -17.66 -1.46
C ILE A 269 4.18 -18.57 -0.22
N PRO A 270 4.46 -18.05 0.98
CA PRO A 270 4.39 -18.85 2.20
C PRO A 270 2.94 -19.30 2.46
N ILE A 271 2.80 -20.50 3.02
CA ILE A 271 1.50 -21.04 3.43
C ILE A 271 1.61 -21.52 4.86
N VAL A 272 0.65 -21.16 5.69
CA VAL A 272 0.52 -21.63 7.07
C VAL A 272 -0.86 -22.23 7.27
N MET A 273 -0.91 -23.37 7.96
CA MET A 273 -2.17 -24.00 8.33
C MET A 273 -2.49 -23.71 9.80
N VAL A 274 -3.71 -23.28 10.10
CA VAL A 274 -4.18 -23.03 11.47
C VAL A 274 -5.23 -24.09 11.82
N LEU A 275 -4.95 -24.87 12.87
CA LEU A 275 -5.84 -25.90 13.39
C LEU A 275 -6.60 -25.40 14.62
N VAL A 276 -7.92 -25.51 14.57
CA VAL A 276 -8.82 -25.23 15.69
C VAL A 276 -9.77 -26.40 15.87
N GLU A 277 -9.77 -26.99 17.07
CA GLU A 277 -10.49 -28.23 17.34
C GLU A 277 -10.05 -29.33 16.37
N GLY A 278 -10.98 -30.02 15.70
CA GLY A 278 -10.71 -30.96 14.63
C GLY A 278 -11.13 -32.40 14.95
N GLY A 279 -11.38 -33.15 13.89
CA GLY A 279 -11.65 -34.58 13.93
C GLY A 279 -10.65 -35.39 13.08
N PRO A 280 -10.94 -36.65 12.76
CA PRO A 280 -10.03 -37.51 12.00
C PRO A 280 -9.66 -36.96 10.61
N SER A 281 -10.60 -36.36 9.89
CA SER A 281 -10.30 -35.69 8.61
C SER A 281 -9.36 -34.50 8.79
N SER A 282 -9.50 -33.73 9.87
CA SER A 282 -8.57 -32.64 10.19
C SER A 282 -7.15 -33.17 10.45
N ILE A 283 -7.02 -34.31 11.14
CA ILE A 283 -5.72 -34.95 11.37
C ILE A 283 -5.08 -35.38 10.04
N ARG A 284 -5.86 -35.97 9.12
CA ARG A 284 -5.37 -36.33 7.77
C ARG A 284 -4.86 -35.10 7.01
N THR A 285 -5.62 -34.01 6.99
CA THR A 285 -5.19 -32.74 6.35
C THR A 285 -3.91 -32.19 6.97
N ILE A 286 -3.74 -32.32 8.29
CA ILE A 286 -2.53 -31.86 8.98
C ILE A 286 -1.33 -32.73 8.62
N CYS A 287 -1.49 -34.05 8.54
CA CYS A 287 -0.42 -34.95 8.10
C CYS A 287 0.02 -34.62 6.67
N GLU A 288 -0.92 -34.46 5.74
CA GLU A 288 -0.65 -34.07 4.35
C GLU A 288 0.05 -32.70 4.25
N ALA A 289 -0.36 -31.74 5.09
CA ALA A 289 0.25 -30.41 5.16
C ALA A 289 1.71 -30.48 5.62
N LEU A 290 1.99 -31.26 6.68
CA LEU A 290 3.34 -31.46 7.23
C LEU A 290 4.25 -32.23 6.27
N ASP A 291 3.73 -33.26 5.60
CA ASP A 291 4.45 -33.99 4.54
C ASP A 291 4.81 -33.05 3.38
N SER A 292 3.95 -32.09 3.08
CA SER A 292 4.17 -31.05 2.07
C SER A 292 5.03 -29.86 2.55
N ASN A 293 5.69 -29.96 3.72
CA ASN A 293 6.50 -28.90 4.32
C ASN A 293 5.72 -27.59 4.64
N THR A 294 4.44 -27.73 5.00
CA THR A 294 3.58 -26.61 5.42
C THR A 294 3.62 -26.49 6.94
N PRO A 295 4.01 -25.33 7.52
CA PRO A 295 3.91 -25.13 8.95
C PRO A 295 2.47 -25.15 9.44
N VAL A 296 2.29 -25.69 10.64
CA VAL A 296 1.00 -25.87 11.30
C VAL A 296 1.00 -25.16 12.64
N VAL A 297 0.06 -24.23 12.84
CA VAL A 297 -0.22 -23.60 14.13
C VAL A 297 -1.42 -24.30 14.77
N VAL A 298 -1.20 -24.91 15.93
CA VAL A 298 -2.23 -25.62 16.69
C VAL A 298 -2.69 -24.76 17.86
N ILE A 299 -3.99 -24.46 17.92
CA ILE A 299 -4.57 -23.71 19.04
C ILE A 299 -4.89 -24.67 20.18
N LYS A 300 -4.04 -24.70 21.21
CA LYS A 300 -4.26 -25.51 22.41
C LYS A 300 -5.48 -24.99 23.19
N GLU A 301 -6.20 -25.89 23.83
CA GLU A 301 -7.47 -25.69 24.55
C GLU A 301 -8.66 -25.36 23.62
N SER A 302 -8.51 -25.61 22.32
CA SER A 302 -9.63 -25.55 21.37
C SER A 302 -10.40 -26.86 21.24
N GLY A 303 -9.89 -27.97 21.79
CA GLY A 303 -10.58 -29.27 21.86
C GLY A 303 -10.06 -30.33 20.88
N ARG A 304 -10.48 -31.59 21.13
CA ARG A 304 -10.31 -32.78 20.27
C ARG A 304 -8.93 -32.90 19.61
N ALA A 305 -8.84 -32.85 18.28
CA ALA A 305 -7.60 -33.11 17.54
C ALA A 305 -6.50 -32.10 17.88
N ALA A 306 -6.84 -30.81 18.06
CA ALA A 306 -5.87 -29.79 18.44
C ALA A 306 -5.20 -30.08 19.79
N ASP A 307 -5.98 -30.50 20.79
CA ASP A 307 -5.43 -30.84 22.11
C ASP A 307 -4.62 -32.13 22.07
N LEU A 308 -5.08 -33.15 21.35
CA LEU A 308 -4.33 -34.39 21.12
C LEU A 308 -2.95 -34.09 20.49
N ILE A 309 -2.92 -33.30 19.42
CA ILE A 309 -1.68 -32.93 18.73
C ILE A 309 -0.78 -32.10 19.66
N ALA A 310 -1.33 -31.17 20.44
CA ALA A 310 -0.58 -30.37 21.38
C ALA A 310 0.04 -31.21 22.52
N GLU A 311 -0.66 -32.23 23.02
CA GLU A 311 -0.13 -33.16 24.03
C GLU A 311 0.95 -34.08 23.46
N LEU A 312 0.73 -34.63 22.26
CA LEU A 312 1.73 -35.46 21.58
C LEU A 312 2.99 -34.67 21.23
N HIS A 313 2.85 -33.45 20.70
CA HIS A 313 3.97 -32.57 20.38
C HIS A 313 4.83 -32.24 21.61
N ALA A 314 4.21 -32.00 22.76
CA ALA A 314 4.93 -31.82 24.02
C ALA A 314 5.79 -33.05 24.39
N CYS A 315 5.25 -34.27 24.21
CA CYS A 315 5.99 -35.51 24.47
C CYS A 315 7.20 -35.71 23.55
N TYR A 316 7.17 -35.18 22.31
CA TYR A 316 8.28 -35.27 21.35
C TYR A 316 9.32 -34.15 21.49
N THR A 317 8.97 -33.04 22.16
CA THR A 317 9.86 -31.87 22.34
C THR A 317 10.58 -31.86 23.69
N GLU A 318 10.00 -32.44 24.74
CA GLU A 318 10.62 -32.56 26.07
C GLU A 318 11.92 -33.38 26.10
N SER A 319 12.27 -34.12 25.03
CA SER A 319 13.45 -34.99 24.99
C SER A 319 14.75 -34.33 24.54
N GLU A 320 14.76 -33.03 24.16
CA GLU A 320 15.96 -32.35 23.61
C GLU A 320 16.56 -31.25 24.50
N ASN A 321 15.86 -30.77 25.54
CA ASN A 321 16.31 -29.63 26.34
C ASN A 321 17.37 -29.95 27.44
N ASP A 322 17.96 -31.14 27.44
CA ASP A 322 18.91 -31.60 28.47
C ASP A 322 20.41 -31.58 28.02
N ASP A 323 20.75 -31.11 26.81
CA ASP A 323 22.14 -31.18 26.30
C ASP A 323 22.98 -29.89 26.42
N ASP A 324 22.42 -28.78 26.91
CA ASP A 324 23.19 -27.56 27.19
C ASP A 324 23.34 -27.31 28.70
N ASN A 325 24.36 -27.96 29.27
CA ASN A 325 25.04 -27.72 30.56
C ASN A 325 24.80 -28.71 31.72
N VAL A 326 25.91 -29.41 32.06
CA VAL A 326 26.36 -29.87 33.40
C VAL A 326 26.27 -31.39 33.73
N HIS A 327 27.46 -32.00 33.68
CA HIS A 327 28.00 -33.19 34.39
C HIS A 327 27.67 -34.64 33.97
N PRO A 328 28.71 -35.46 33.64
CA PRO A 328 28.57 -36.85 33.20
C PRO A 328 28.65 -37.86 34.37
N THR A 329 27.60 -37.99 35.17
CA THR A 329 27.58 -39.04 36.23
C THR A 329 26.22 -39.71 36.48
N ARG A 330 25.30 -39.71 35.50
CA ARG A 330 23.98 -40.36 35.65
C ARG A 330 23.55 -41.30 34.51
N LEU A 331 24.49 -42.00 33.90
CA LEU A 331 24.22 -42.96 32.82
C LEU A 331 23.48 -44.25 33.23
N GLN A 332 23.07 -44.42 34.49
CA GLN A 332 22.30 -45.59 34.93
C GLN A 332 20.79 -45.35 35.17
N THR A 333 20.26 -44.13 34.90
CA THR A 333 18.80 -43.87 35.00
C THR A 333 18.08 -43.70 33.65
N SER A 334 18.79 -43.82 32.53
CA SER A 334 18.24 -43.56 31.18
C SER A 334 17.34 -44.68 30.64
N LEU A 335 17.48 -45.92 31.12
CA LEU A 335 16.64 -47.06 30.68
C LEU A 335 15.21 -47.04 31.27
N ALA A 336 14.99 -46.37 32.41
CA ALA A 336 13.66 -46.23 33.02
C ALA A 336 12.85 -45.06 32.44
N LYS A 337 13.51 -44.05 31.86
CA LYS A 337 12.87 -42.86 31.27
C LYS A 337 12.33 -43.10 29.85
N SER A 338 12.94 -44.01 29.09
CA SER A 338 12.43 -44.42 27.77
C SER A 338 11.05 -45.08 27.88
N GLY A 339 10.87 -45.95 28.89
CA GLY A 339 9.57 -46.57 29.18
C GLY A 339 8.49 -45.55 29.54
N SER A 340 8.82 -44.49 30.30
CA SER A 340 7.82 -43.46 30.68
C SER A 340 7.26 -42.66 29.50
N LYS A 341 8.07 -42.39 28.47
CA LYS A 341 7.62 -41.68 27.25
C LYS A 341 6.61 -42.52 26.47
N GLU A 342 6.98 -43.76 26.14
CA GLU A 342 6.08 -44.69 25.44
C GLU A 342 4.83 -44.98 26.26
N THR A 343 4.93 -45.06 27.60
CA THR A 343 3.77 -45.29 28.47
C THR A 343 2.83 -44.07 28.49
N LYS A 344 3.36 -42.84 28.51
CA LYS A 344 2.55 -41.61 28.41
C LYS A 344 1.87 -41.49 27.05
N ILE A 345 2.61 -41.73 25.97
CA ILE A 345 2.08 -41.72 24.59
C ILE A 345 1.00 -42.80 24.50
N ASN A 346 1.28 -44.04 24.86
CA ASN A 346 0.32 -45.14 24.84
C ASN A 346 -0.92 -44.85 25.71
N ALA A 347 -0.78 -44.16 26.84
CA ALA A 347 -1.93 -43.74 27.65
C ALA A 347 -2.80 -42.67 26.97
N ILE A 348 -2.19 -41.69 26.29
CA ILE A 348 -2.90 -40.68 25.49
C ILE A 348 -3.60 -41.34 24.30
N LEU A 349 -2.89 -42.24 23.60
CA LEU A 349 -3.40 -43.00 22.47
C LEU A 349 -4.57 -43.90 22.89
N THR A 350 -4.46 -44.65 23.99
CA THR A 350 -5.53 -45.50 24.53
C THR A 350 -6.80 -44.69 24.84
N LYS A 351 -6.65 -43.46 25.39
CA LYS A 351 -7.77 -42.55 25.61
C LYS A 351 -8.41 -42.08 24.30
N ALA A 352 -7.61 -41.80 23.28
CA ALA A 352 -8.09 -41.35 21.97
C ALA A 352 -8.72 -42.49 21.14
N GLN A 353 -8.20 -43.72 21.25
CA GLN A 353 -8.59 -44.89 20.44
C GLN A 353 -9.75 -45.71 21.00
N ALA A 354 -10.18 -45.46 22.24
CA ALA A 354 -11.33 -46.12 22.85
C ALA A 354 -12.67 -45.96 22.07
N ALA A 355 -12.69 -45.18 20.99
CA ALA A 355 -13.90 -44.86 20.25
C ALA A 355 -14.10 -45.63 18.92
N ILE A 356 -13.08 -45.86 18.06
CA ILE A 356 -13.28 -46.44 16.71
C ILE A 356 -11.99 -47.09 16.15
N THR A 357 -12.08 -48.24 15.47
CA THR A 357 -10.93 -48.97 14.88
C THR A 357 -10.23 -48.21 13.73
N GLU A 358 -10.97 -47.49 12.88
CA GLU A 358 -10.43 -46.61 11.81
C GLU A 358 -9.54 -45.46 12.32
N LEU A 359 -9.65 -45.11 13.62
CA LEU A 359 -8.81 -44.06 14.21
C LEU A 359 -7.35 -44.49 14.39
N HIS A 360 -7.07 -45.79 14.47
CA HIS A 360 -5.72 -46.29 14.75
C HIS A 360 -4.73 -45.90 13.65
N GLU A 361 -5.06 -46.16 12.38
CA GLU A 361 -4.19 -45.82 11.24
C GLU A 361 -3.91 -44.32 11.15
N VAL A 362 -4.95 -43.49 11.33
CA VAL A 362 -4.84 -42.02 11.30
C VAL A 362 -3.92 -41.51 12.41
N ILE A 363 -4.04 -42.10 13.60
CA ILE A 363 -3.23 -41.74 14.76
C ILE A 363 -1.79 -42.24 14.64
N ASP A 364 -1.57 -43.44 14.10
CA ASP A 364 -0.23 -43.97 13.86
C ASP A 364 0.53 -43.13 12.84
N ASN A 365 -0.15 -42.74 11.76
CA ASN A 365 0.41 -41.80 10.78
C ASN A 365 0.72 -40.44 11.41
N LEU A 366 -0.19 -39.92 12.25
CA LEU A 366 0.06 -38.68 13.00
C LEU A 366 1.30 -38.78 13.89
N CYS A 367 1.45 -39.86 14.66
CA CYS A 367 2.63 -40.07 15.51
C CYS A 367 3.92 -40.11 14.71
N ARG A 368 3.92 -40.80 13.56
CA ARG A 368 5.06 -40.84 12.64
C ARG A 368 5.42 -39.45 12.13
N VAL A 369 4.45 -38.74 11.54
CA VAL A 369 4.67 -37.40 10.95
C VAL A 369 5.07 -36.38 12.03
N LEU A 370 4.43 -36.40 13.21
CA LEU A 370 4.80 -35.51 14.31
C LEU A 370 6.23 -35.77 14.80
N ASN A 371 6.66 -37.02 14.87
CA ASN A 371 8.04 -37.34 15.28
C ASN A 371 9.06 -36.86 14.24
N GLU A 372 8.76 -37.03 12.95
CA GLU A 372 9.65 -36.64 11.83
C GLU A 372 9.66 -35.12 11.57
N ARG A 373 8.54 -34.42 11.78
CA ARG A 373 8.31 -33.02 11.39
C ARG A 373 7.91 -32.11 12.56
N LYS A 374 8.27 -32.45 13.81
CA LYS A 374 7.92 -31.67 15.04
C LYS A 374 8.24 -30.18 14.97
N GLN A 375 9.23 -29.79 14.19
CA GLN A 375 9.71 -28.43 14.04
C GLN A 375 8.77 -27.52 13.21
N LEU A 376 7.93 -28.12 12.37
CA LEU A 376 6.90 -27.40 11.59
C LEU A 376 5.62 -27.15 12.39
N VAL A 377 5.51 -27.73 13.59
CA VAL A 377 4.33 -27.60 14.45
C VAL A 377 4.60 -26.58 15.54
N THR A 378 3.81 -25.50 15.54
CA THR A 378 3.84 -24.45 16.57
C THR A 378 2.58 -24.55 17.43
N ILE A 379 2.76 -24.76 18.73
CA ILE A 379 1.65 -24.80 19.69
C ILE A 379 1.38 -23.38 20.21
N PHE A 380 0.20 -22.85 19.89
CA PHE A 380 -0.29 -21.59 20.45
C PHE A 380 -1.12 -21.87 21.70
N LYS A 381 -0.62 -21.42 22.86
CA LYS A 381 -1.34 -21.41 24.13
C LYS A 381 -1.61 -19.98 24.56
N PHE A 382 -2.88 -19.63 24.74
CA PHE A 382 -3.28 -18.23 24.96
C PHE A 382 -2.80 -17.63 26.29
N ASP A 383 -2.70 -18.41 27.36
CA ASP A 383 -2.19 -17.96 28.67
C ASP A 383 -0.65 -18.02 28.76
N SER A 384 0.05 -18.34 27.67
CA SER A 384 1.52 -18.35 27.68
C SER A 384 2.08 -16.93 27.60
N LYS A 385 3.14 -16.66 28.38
CA LYS A 385 3.91 -15.42 28.26
C LYS A 385 4.63 -15.28 26.91
N ARG A 386 4.73 -16.37 26.13
CA ARG A 386 5.49 -16.45 24.88
C ARG A 386 4.92 -15.54 23.79
N TYR A 387 3.60 -15.52 23.64
CA TYR A 387 2.93 -14.78 22.56
C TYR A 387 2.13 -13.57 23.06
N HIS A 388 2.12 -13.30 24.37
CA HIS A 388 1.28 -12.25 24.98
C HIS A 388 -0.21 -12.28 24.54
N GLY A 389 -0.71 -13.46 24.17
CA GLY A 389 -2.06 -13.63 23.64
C GLY A 389 -2.27 -13.21 22.17
N ASN A 390 -1.20 -12.99 21.39
CA ASN A 390 -1.27 -12.63 19.99
C ASN A 390 -1.04 -13.84 19.07
N LEU A 391 -2.07 -14.28 18.35
CA LEU A 391 -1.99 -15.40 17.41
C LEU A 391 -1.08 -15.09 16.21
N GLU A 392 -1.00 -13.82 15.81
CA GLU A 392 -0.18 -13.37 14.68
C GLU A 392 1.30 -13.70 14.88
N ASP A 393 1.80 -13.56 16.11
CA ASP A 393 3.20 -13.84 16.44
C ASP A 393 3.49 -15.35 16.41
N ALA A 394 2.52 -16.19 16.74
CA ALA A 394 2.62 -17.64 16.57
C ALA A 394 2.62 -18.07 15.10
N ILE A 395 1.81 -17.42 14.25
CA ILE A 395 1.81 -17.64 12.80
C ILE A 395 3.18 -17.30 12.20
N LEU A 396 3.72 -16.13 12.56
CA LEU A 396 5.07 -15.70 12.20
C LEU A 396 6.14 -16.69 12.65
N GLU A 397 6.12 -17.08 13.92
CA GLU A 397 7.09 -18.03 14.45
C GLU A 397 7.05 -19.36 13.69
N SER A 398 5.85 -19.86 13.35
CA SER A 398 5.71 -21.10 12.59
C SER A 398 6.33 -21.02 11.20
N LEU A 399 6.24 -19.87 10.54
CA LEU A 399 6.80 -19.66 9.21
C LEU A 399 8.29 -19.43 9.23
N PHE A 400 8.78 -18.72 10.24
CA PHE A 400 10.21 -18.69 10.49
C PHE A 400 10.71 -20.10 10.71
N ASN A 401 10.10 -20.89 11.61
CA ASN A 401 10.50 -22.27 11.84
C ASN A 401 10.49 -23.12 10.55
N ALA A 402 9.45 -23.03 9.71
CA ALA A 402 9.46 -23.71 8.41
C ALA A 402 10.61 -23.26 7.49
N ALA A 403 10.88 -21.96 7.43
CA ALA A 403 12.00 -21.43 6.64
C ALA A 403 13.37 -21.95 7.14
N LYS A 404 13.51 -22.25 8.44
CA LYS A 404 14.73 -22.83 9.02
C LYS A 404 14.98 -24.28 8.58
N PHE A 405 13.91 -25.03 8.36
CA PHE A 405 13.96 -26.48 8.15
C PHE A 405 13.71 -26.92 6.70
N SER A 406 13.35 -25.99 5.82
CA SER A 406 13.38 -26.18 4.37
C SER A 406 14.85 -26.33 3.91
N GLY A 407 15.37 -27.55 4.03
CA GLY A 407 16.80 -27.89 4.04
C GLY A 407 17.58 -27.76 2.73
N ASP A 408 17.56 -26.60 2.08
CA ASP A 408 18.36 -26.35 0.86
C ASP A 408 19.35 -25.18 0.98
N HIS A 409 19.46 -24.56 2.14
CA HIS A 409 20.06 -23.24 2.26
C HIS A 409 20.95 -23.10 3.51
N ILE A 410 22.23 -22.81 3.26
CA ILE A 410 23.28 -22.43 4.23
C ILE A 410 22.71 -21.43 5.26
N GLU A 411 23.08 -21.51 6.55
CA GLU A 411 22.58 -20.65 7.65
C GLU A 411 22.44 -19.14 7.32
N ARG A 412 23.26 -18.62 6.41
CA ARG A 412 23.17 -17.24 5.91
C ARG A 412 21.86 -16.95 5.16
N ASN A 413 21.41 -17.86 4.30
CA ASN A 413 20.14 -17.74 3.57
C ASN A 413 18.95 -17.75 4.52
N ARG A 414 19.04 -18.45 5.66
CA ARG A 414 17.96 -18.52 6.67
C ARG A 414 17.65 -17.14 7.27
N ARG A 415 18.65 -16.39 7.73
CA ARG A 415 18.43 -15.04 8.30
C ARG A 415 17.93 -14.06 7.24
N THR A 416 18.42 -14.15 6.01
CA THR A 416 17.96 -13.31 4.91
C THR A 416 16.48 -13.56 4.58
N VAL A 417 16.03 -14.82 4.63
CA VAL A 417 14.60 -15.16 4.47
C VAL A 417 13.77 -14.64 5.65
N GLU A 418 14.25 -14.80 6.89
CA GLU A 418 13.59 -14.25 8.08
C GLU A 418 13.45 -12.72 7.99
N LEU A 419 14.48 -12.02 7.52
CA LEU A 419 14.45 -10.56 7.33
C LEU A 419 13.50 -10.15 6.18
N LYS A 420 13.54 -10.85 5.04
CA LYS A 420 12.61 -10.62 3.93
C LYS A 420 11.15 -10.75 4.40
N LEU A 421 10.83 -11.80 5.16
CA LEU A 421 9.49 -12.00 5.72
C LEU A 421 9.13 -10.94 6.76
N ALA A 422 10.04 -10.57 7.65
CA ALA A 422 9.82 -9.52 8.64
C ALA A 422 9.52 -8.17 7.99
N ILE A 423 10.23 -7.82 6.91
CA ILE A 423 9.98 -6.62 6.11
C ILE A 423 8.63 -6.72 5.41
N ALA A 424 8.34 -7.86 4.76
CA ALA A 424 7.09 -8.05 4.04
C ALA A 424 5.87 -7.83 4.95
N TRP A 425 5.96 -8.22 6.22
CA TRP A 425 4.85 -8.23 7.17
C TRP A 425 4.91 -7.09 8.19
N HIS A 426 5.78 -6.10 7.97
CA HIS A 426 5.96 -4.93 8.83
C HIS A 426 6.25 -5.27 10.31
N LYS A 427 7.04 -6.33 10.57
CA LYS A 427 7.39 -6.79 11.92
C LYS A 427 8.68 -6.15 12.42
N PHE A 428 8.66 -4.82 12.50
CA PHE A 428 9.81 -4.01 12.90
C PHE A 428 10.41 -4.45 14.24
N ASN A 429 9.57 -4.57 15.28
CA ASN A 429 10.00 -4.97 16.62
C ASN A 429 10.68 -6.36 16.65
N TYR A 430 10.21 -7.29 15.82
CA TYR A 430 10.82 -8.62 15.73
C TYR A 430 12.20 -8.52 15.07
N ALA A 431 12.30 -7.79 13.96
CA ALA A 431 13.55 -7.60 13.25
C ALA A 431 14.60 -6.90 14.13
N GLN A 432 14.23 -5.80 14.78
CA GLN A 432 15.12 -5.04 15.66
C GLN A 432 15.60 -5.87 16.87
N LYS A 433 14.73 -6.74 17.43
CA LYS A 433 15.07 -7.51 18.63
C LYS A 433 15.87 -8.78 18.34
N TYR A 434 15.62 -9.45 17.22
CA TYR A 434 16.13 -10.80 16.99
C TYR A 434 17.00 -10.96 15.73
N LEU A 435 16.87 -10.08 14.72
CA LEU A 435 17.58 -10.21 13.43
C LEU A 435 18.68 -9.17 13.25
N LEU A 436 18.39 -7.91 13.59
CA LEU A 436 19.24 -6.74 13.43
C LEU A 436 19.60 -6.22 14.83
N THR A 437 20.49 -6.94 15.50
CA THR A 437 21.07 -6.54 16.80
C THR A 437 22.53 -6.12 16.63
N ASP A 438 23.06 -5.27 17.52
CA ASP A 438 24.45 -4.78 17.44
C ASP A 438 25.48 -5.92 17.33
N THR A 439 25.20 -7.06 17.94
CA THR A 439 26.02 -8.28 17.90
C THR A 439 26.03 -8.98 16.53
N THR A 440 25.07 -8.68 15.67
CA THR A 440 24.87 -9.34 14.37
C THR A 440 25.36 -8.52 13.18
N ILE A 441 25.80 -7.28 13.37
CA ILE A 441 26.26 -6.37 12.30
C ILE A 441 27.35 -7.02 11.44
N SER A 442 28.31 -7.72 12.05
CA SER A 442 29.41 -8.39 11.33
C SER A 442 28.99 -9.60 10.49
N ASN A 443 27.78 -10.14 10.71
CA ASN A 443 27.28 -11.32 10.02
C ASN A 443 26.57 -11.00 8.70
N TRP A 444 26.14 -9.75 8.51
CA TRP A 444 25.39 -9.32 7.34
C TRP A 444 26.34 -8.84 6.24
N LYS A 445 26.14 -9.36 5.02
CA LYS A 445 26.80 -8.78 3.84
C LYS A 445 26.07 -7.52 3.43
N GLU A 446 26.83 -6.58 2.88
CA GLU A 446 26.26 -5.33 2.37
C GLU A 446 25.18 -5.61 1.30
N ASP A 447 25.40 -6.54 0.37
CA ASP A 447 24.42 -6.87 -0.68
C ASP A 447 23.08 -7.39 -0.13
N ASP A 448 23.11 -8.14 0.99
CA ASP A 448 21.90 -8.69 1.62
C ASP A 448 21.08 -7.56 2.27
N LEU A 449 21.76 -6.61 2.91
CA LEU A 449 21.15 -5.40 3.48
C LEU A 449 20.63 -4.45 2.40
N GLN A 450 21.33 -4.33 1.27
CA GLN A 450 20.89 -3.52 0.13
C GLN A 450 19.62 -4.09 -0.51
N ARG A 451 19.53 -5.41 -0.69
CA ARG A 451 18.29 -6.06 -1.16
C ARG A 451 17.14 -5.92 -0.15
N ALA A 452 17.43 -6.00 1.15
CA ALA A 452 16.45 -5.72 2.19
C ALA A 452 15.96 -4.26 2.15
N LEU A 453 16.87 -3.30 1.93
CA LEU A 453 16.56 -1.88 1.83
C LEU A 453 15.66 -1.61 0.61
N PHE A 454 15.96 -2.22 -0.53
CA PHE A 454 15.11 -2.16 -1.71
C PHE A 454 13.68 -2.64 -1.43
N ASN A 455 13.54 -3.80 -0.77
CA ASN A 455 12.23 -4.35 -0.41
C ASN A 455 11.45 -3.46 0.58
N ALA A 456 12.13 -2.89 1.56
CA ALA A 456 11.54 -1.95 2.52
C ALA A 456 11.07 -0.66 1.84
N LEU A 457 11.89 -0.10 0.92
CA LEU A 457 11.53 1.05 0.10
C LEU A 457 10.31 0.74 -0.76
N HIS A 458 10.34 -0.37 -1.51
CA HIS A 458 9.24 -0.79 -2.37
C HIS A 458 7.90 -0.85 -1.61
N ARG A 459 7.89 -1.42 -0.39
CA ARG A 459 6.72 -1.51 0.48
C ARG A 459 6.37 -0.22 1.24
N GLY A 460 7.30 0.73 1.32
CA GLY A 460 7.10 2.02 1.99
C GLY A 460 7.23 1.97 3.51
N HIS A 461 7.92 0.97 4.05
CA HIS A 461 8.12 0.79 5.49
C HIS A 461 9.28 1.66 5.99
N VAL A 462 8.98 2.89 6.43
CA VAL A 462 10.00 3.89 6.81
C VAL A 462 10.86 3.42 7.98
N ASP A 463 10.26 2.81 8.99
CA ASP A 463 10.98 2.31 10.18
C ASP A 463 12.07 1.30 9.79
N PHE A 464 11.76 0.39 8.85
CA PHE A 464 12.73 -0.57 8.34
C PHE A 464 13.82 0.09 7.49
N VAL A 465 13.48 1.11 6.70
CA VAL A 465 14.46 1.87 5.91
C VAL A 465 15.46 2.54 6.85
N GLU A 466 14.99 3.15 7.93
CA GLU A 466 15.84 3.77 8.94
C GLU A 466 16.77 2.76 9.62
N LEU A 467 16.22 1.66 10.12
CA LEU A 467 16.99 0.61 10.77
C LEU A 467 18.03 -0.02 9.83
N LEU A 468 17.69 -0.28 8.57
CA LEU A 468 18.64 -0.87 7.62
C LEU A 468 19.80 0.09 7.30
N ILE A 469 19.53 1.40 7.26
CA ILE A 469 20.56 2.42 7.05
C ILE A 469 21.49 2.49 8.27
N GLU A 470 20.95 2.44 9.49
CA GLU A 470 21.76 2.37 10.73
C GLU A 470 22.70 1.16 10.75
N PHE A 471 22.25 0.03 10.21
CA PHE A 471 23.02 -1.22 10.12
C PHE A 471 23.99 -1.29 8.94
N GLY A 472 24.10 -0.23 8.13
CA GLY A 472 25.13 -0.08 7.09
C GLY A 472 24.62 -0.14 5.65
N ALA A 473 23.31 -0.17 5.41
CA ALA A 473 22.79 0.01 4.06
C ALA A 473 22.90 1.49 3.63
N SER A 474 23.25 1.73 2.36
CA SER A 474 23.43 3.07 1.80
C SER A 474 22.47 3.33 0.65
N LEU A 475 21.72 4.43 0.74
CA LEU A 475 20.83 4.92 -0.33
C LEU A 475 21.59 5.33 -1.60
N GLU A 476 22.87 5.66 -1.48
CA GLU A 476 23.71 6.08 -2.62
C GLU A 476 24.15 4.89 -3.49
N LYS A 477 24.11 3.66 -2.95
CA LYS A 477 24.51 2.44 -3.66
C LYS A 477 23.38 1.79 -4.46
N LEU A 478 22.17 2.35 -4.43
CA LEU A 478 21.06 1.87 -5.24
C LEU A 478 21.35 2.06 -6.73
N THR A 479 21.21 1.00 -7.50
CA THR A 479 21.53 1.03 -8.93
C THR A 479 20.41 1.71 -9.73
N ASN A 480 20.76 2.19 -10.93
CA ASN A 480 19.77 2.69 -11.88
C ASN A 480 18.73 1.60 -12.27
N GLY A 481 19.07 0.31 -12.14
CA GLY A 481 18.14 -0.81 -12.35
C GLY A 481 17.08 -0.87 -11.26
N ASP A 482 17.50 -0.77 -10.00
CA ASP A 482 16.63 -0.76 -8.82
C ASP A 482 15.62 0.39 -8.89
N LEU A 483 16.10 1.60 -9.19
CA LEU A 483 15.23 2.77 -9.34
C LEU A 483 14.18 2.57 -10.44
N LYS A 484 14.56 2.07 -11.62
CA LYS A 484 13.60 1.74 -12.69
C LYS A 484 12.55 0.74 -12.22
N GLN A 485 12.93 -0.26 -11.42
CA GLN A 485 11.99 -1.23 -10.87
C GLN A 485 11.05 -0.62 -9.83
N LEU A 486 11.52 0.27 -8.95
CA LEU A 486 10.66 1.00 -8.00
C LEU A 486 9.60 1.86 -8.73
N TYR A 487 9.98 2.53 -9.81
CA TYR A 487 9.03 3.28 -10.64
C TYR A 487 8.06 2.33 -11.39
N ALA A 488 8.57 1.24 -11.99
CA ALA A 488 7.77 0.28 -12.77
C ALA A 488 6.75 -0.50 -11.93
N THR A 489 7.16 -0.99 -10.77
CA THR A 489 6.28 -1.72 -9.84
C THR A 489 5.17 -0.85 -9.26
N THR A 490 5.35 0.47 -9.23
CA THR A 490 4.32 1.37 -8.72
C THR A 490 3.32 1.82 -9.80
N LEU A 491 3.69 1.73 -11.09
CA LEU A 491 2.80 2.00 -12.22
C LEU A 491 1.66 0.98 -12.38
N THR A 492 1.88 -0.26 -11.95
CA THR A 492 0.87 -1.33 -11.98
C THR A 492 -0.16 -1.17 -10.86
N SER A 493 0.23 -0.55 -9.76
CA SER A 493 -0.69 -0.11 -8.71
C SER A 493 -1.43 1.14 -9.21
N ASN A 494 -2.75 1.02 -9.45
CA ASN A 494 -3.64 2.09 -9.99
C ASN A 494 -3.80 3.33 -9.06
N ARG A 495 -2.76 3.71 -8.30
CA ARG A 495 -2.70 4.81 -7.32
C ARG A 495 -1.79 5.94 -7.79
N LEU A 496 -1.66 6.16 -9.09
CA LEU A 496 -1.03 7.39 -9.57
C LEU A 496 -2.01 8.55 -9.45
N PRO A 497 -1.70 9.59 -8.65
CA PRO A 497 -2.53 10.78 -8.59
C PRO A 497 -2.45 11.61 -9.87
N PHE A 498 -1.39 11.43 -10.66
CA PHE A 498 -1.19 12.11 -11.93
C PHE A 498 -1.52 11.17 -13.08
N LYS A 499 -2.76 11.22 -13.58
CA LYS A 499 -3.11 10.61 -14.86
C LYS A 499 -2.66 11.53 -15.98
N GLY A 500 -1.51 11.22 -16.58
CA GLY A 500 -1.14 11.73 -17.90
C GLY A 500 -2.33 11.54 -18.86
N LYS A 501 -2.70 12.61 -19.58
CA LYS A 501 -3.78 12.57 -20.57
C LYS A 501 -3.37 11.60 -21.68
N GLY A 502 -3.90 10.39 -21.62
CA GLY A 502 -4.01 9.46 -22.75
C GLY A 502 -2.70 9.05 -23.38
N LYS A 503 -2.11 7.95 -22.90
CA LYS A 503 -1.41 6.95 -23.73
C LYS A 503 -1.28 5.66 -22.92
N ASN A 504 -1.80 4.58 -23.47
CA ASN A 504 -1.87 3.24 -22.88
C ASN A 504 -0.53 2.48 -23.05
N THR A 505 0.59 3.18 -22.89
CA THR A 505 1.94 2.63 -23.03
C THR A 505 2.60 2.64 -21.66
N ILE A 506 3.22 1.53 -21.30
CA ILE A 506 4.05 1.31 -20.10
C ILE A 506 4.89 2.57 -19.87
N CYS A 507 4.53 3.39 -18.87
CA CYS A 507 5.20 4.67 -18.67
C CYS A 507 6.67 4.41 -18.34
N ARG A 508 7.57 4.89 -19.19
CA ARG A 508 9.00 4.86 -18.91
C ARG A 508 9.31 5.90 -17.85
N ARG A 509 10.47 5.75 -17.20
CA ARG A 509 11.03 6.76 -16.27
C ARG A 509 10.92 8.18 -16.85
N GLU A 510 11.22 8.32 -18.14
CA GLU A 510 11.15 9.57 -18.92
C GLU A 510 9.72 10.16 -19.02
N ASP A 511 8.67 9.34 -19.07
CA ASP A 511 7.29 9.81 -19.20
C ASP A 511 6.81 10.49 -17.92
N PHE A 512 7.17 9.95 -16.74
CA PHE A 512 6.91 10.58 -15.44
C PHE A 512 7.59 11.93 -15.30
N TYR A 513 8.85 12.03 -15.75
CA TYR A 513 9.56 13.29 -15.76
C TYR A 513 8.92 14.29 -16.73
N SER A 514 8.46 13.85 -17.90
CA SER A 514 7.76 14.74 -18.83
C SER A 514 6.44 15.27 -18.26
N ASP A 515 5.65 14.43 -17.58
CA ASP A 515 4.43 14.83 -16.86
C ASP A 515 4.75 15.76 -15.67
N TYR A 516 5.89 15.55 -15.01
CA TYR A 516 6.42 16.42 -13.96
C TYR A 516 6.81 17.82 -14.48
N LEU A 517 7.48 17.91 -15.63
CA LEU A 517 7.79 19.19 -16.27
C LEU A 517 6.52 19.91 -16.68
N ASN A 518 5.53 19.18 -17.19
CA ASN A 518 4.22 19.74 -17.52
C ASN A 518 3.48 20.27 -16.28
N LEU A 519 3.57 19.56 -15.14
CA LEU A 519 2.91 19.92 -13.88
C LEU A 519 3.51 21.16 -13.19
N ILE A 520 4.83 21.30 -13.25
CA ILE A 520 5.54 22.45 -12.68
C ILE A 520 5.43 23.67 -13.59
N PHE A 521 5.61 23.50 -14.90
CA PHE A 521 5.85 24.61 -15.81
C PHE A 521 4.68 25.10 -16.65
N ASP A 522 3.51 24.44 -16.62
CA ASP A 522 2.35 24.80 -17.46
C ASP A 522 2.77 24.99 -18.93
N ASN A 523 2.71 23.92 -19.71
CA ASN A 523 3.24 23.86 -21.08
C ASN A 523 2.49 24.76 -22.12
N THR A 524 1.76 25.77 -21.66
CA THR A 524 1.07 26.78 -22.49
C THR A 524 1.94 27.97 -22.84
N ASN A 525 3.04 28.23 -22.12
CA ASN A 525 3.99 29.29 -22.45
C ASN A 525 5.32 28.69 -22.92
N LYS A 526 5.43 28.49 -24.24
CA LYS A 526 6.69 28.13 -24.94
C LYS A 526 7.80 29.18 -24.78
N ASP A 527 7.49 30.35 -24.21
CA ASP A 527 8.45 31.44 -23.99
C ASP A 527 9.16 31.35 -22.62
N ASN A 528 8.77 30.43 -21.74
CA ASN A 528 9.48 30.17 -20.48
C ASN A 528 10.71 29.29 -20.71
N ASN A 529 11.67 29.77 -21.52
CA ASN A 529 13.02 29.20 -21.67
C ASN A 529 13.87 29.31 -20.39
N LEU A 530 13.27 29.56 -19.22
CA LEU A 530 13.98 29.83 -17.98
C LEU A 530 14.36 28.58 -17.19
N LEU A 531 13.93 27.40 -17.63
CA LEU A 531 14.51 26.11 -17.27
C LEU A 531 14.46 25.23 -18.52
N LEU A 532 15.37 25.50 -19.48
CA LEU A 532 16.05 24.38 -20.13
C LEU A 532 16.70 23.60 -18.98
N LEU A 533 15.90 22.71 -18.38
CA LEU A 533 16.43 21.48 -17.86
C LEU A 533 17.01 20.84 -19.11
N ASP A 534 18.28 21.15 -19.38
CA ASP A 534 19.06 20.36 -20.29
C ASP A 534 18.73 18.89 -19.98
N ASP A 535 18.82 18.05 -20.99
CA ASP A 535 18.90 16.59 -20.82
C ASP A 535 19.99 16.15 -19.80
N ASN A 536 20.76 17.13 -19.27
CA ASN A 536 21.78 17.11 -18.24
C ASN A 536 21.36 17.68 -16.88
N MET A 537 20.09 17.60 -16.44
CA MET A 537 19.91 17.33 -15.01
C MET A 537 20.84 16.15 -14.74
N SER A 538 21.83 16.29 -13.87
CA SER A 538 22.64 15.16 -13.42
C SER A 538 21.82 14.18 -12.56
N LEU A 539 20.51 14.01 -12.87
CA LEU A 539 19.68 12.84 -12.59
C LEU A 539 20.21 11.65 -13.41
N GLY A 540 21.42 11.25 -13.07
CA GLY A 540 22.11 10.09 -13.62
C GLY A 540 23.05 9.45 -12.61
N LYS A 541 23.14 9.97 -11.38
CA LYS A 541 24.02 9.45 -10.34
C LYS A 541 23.31 8.72 -9.20
N GLY A 542 22.02 8.38 -9.35
CA GLY A 542 21.25 7.70 -8.30
C GLY A 542 21.23 8.49 -6.98
N GLY A 543 20.62 7.91 -5.94
CA GLY A 543 20.69 8.43 -4.58
C GLY A 543 19.39 8.97 -3.96
N PRO A 544 19.47 9.61 -2.78
CA PRO A 544 18.31 9.98 -1.96
C PRO A 544 17.32 10.96 -2.63
N GLN A 545 17.78 11.82 -3.54
CA GLN A 545 16.96 12.84 -4.20
C GLN A 545 15.95 12.22 -5.18
N GLU A 546 16.38 11.23 -5.96
CA GLU A 546 15.50 10.55 -6.91
C GLU A 546 14.42 9.74 -6.16
N LEU A 547 14.80 9.09 -5.06
CA LEU A 547 13.86 8.41 -4.17
C LEU A 547 12.89 9.37 -3.49
N PHE A 548 13.35 10.56 -3.10
CA PHE A 548 12.49 11.58 -2.52
C PHE A 548 11.41 12.02 -3.53
N LEU A 549 11.78 12.29 -4.78
CA LEU A 549 10.83 12.61 -5.85
C LEU A 549 9.87 11.45 -6.11
N TRP A 550 10.38 10.23 -6.20
CA TRP A 550 9.56 9.02 -6.32
C TRP A 550 8.52 8.92 -5.19
N ALA A 551 8.91 9.12 -3.94
CA ALA A 551 8.00 9.08 -2.80
C ALA A 551 6.93 10.18 -2.85
N LEU A 552 7.29 11.40 -3.27
CA LEU A 552 6.35 12.52 -3.45
C LEU A 552 5.29 12.22 -4.51
N PHE A 553 5.69 11.70 -5.67
CA PHE A 553 4.74 11.41 -6.76
C PHE A 553 3.74 10.31 -6.42
N LEU A 554 4.12 9.40 -5.53
CA LEU A 554 3.29 8.30 -5.08
C LEU A 554 2.46 8.63 -3.84
N ASN A 555 2.46 9.90 -3.40
CA ASN A 555 1.83 10.33 -2.17
C ASN A 555 2.27 9.51 -0.94
N ARG A 556 3.54 9.08 -0.89
CA ARG A 556 4.12 8.38 0.26
C ARG A 556 4.71 9.41 1.22
N PHE A 557 3.83 10.16 1.89
CA PHE A 557 4.20 11.33 2.70
C PHE A 557 5.24 11.04 3.79
N GLU A 558 5.07 9.96 4.55
CA GLU A 558 6.00 9.57 5.63
C GLU A 558 7.40 9.27 5.07
N LEU A 559 7.47 8.49 4.00
CA LEU A 559 8.73 8.16 3.33
C LEU A 559 9.38 9.39 2.70
N ALA A 560 8.60 10.26 2.07
CA ALA A 560 9.09 11.51 1.50
C ALA A 560 9.67 12.43 2.58
N THR A 561 9.02 12.52 3.74
CA THR A 561 9.50 13.32 4.88
C THR A 561 10.83 12.78 5.40
N TYR A 562 10.96 11.46 5.53
CA TYR A 562 12.24 10.83 5.92
C TYR A 562 13.34 11.09 4.89
N LEU A 563 13.08 10.81 3.61
CA LEU A 563 14.06 10.98 2.52
C LEU A 563 14.47 12.43 2.32
N CYS A 564 13.57 13.38 2.57
CA CYS A 564 13.87 14.81 2.51
C CYS A 564 15.10 15.18 3.36
N SER A 565 15.21 14.60 4.56
CA SER A 565 16.33 14.82 5.47
C SER A 565 17.66 14.23 4.98
N LYS A 566 17.62 13.26 4.06
CA LYS A 566 18.78 12.54 3.52
C LYS A 566 19.28 13.11 2.18
N THR A 567 18.58 14.10 1.60
CA THR A 567 18.98 14.73 0.33
C THR A 567 20.15 15.72 0.51
N TRP A 568 20.97 15.91 -0.53
CA TRP A 568 22.13 16.84 -0.51
C TRP A 568 21.75 18.34 -0.42
N ASN A 569 20.46 18.71 -0.40
CA ASN A 569 19.98 20.08 -0.20
C ASN A 569 18.69 20.09 0.66
N SER A 570 18.83 19.67 1.93
CA SER A 570 17.72 19.49 2.88
C SER A 570 16.87 20.75 3.15
N SER A 571 17.40 21.96 2.94
CA SER A 571 16.60 23.21 3.07
C SER A 571 15.62 23.45 1.92
N VAL A 572 15.92 22.94 0.72
CA VAL A 572 15.15 23.18 -0.51
C VAL A 572 14.21 22.02 -0.83
N ALA A 573 14.60 20.79 -0.50
CA ALA A 573 13.76 19.60 -0.69
C ALA A 573 12.34 19.72 -0.10
N PRO A 574 12.11 20.26 1.13
CA PRO A 574 10.77 20.38 1.68
C PRO A 574 9.92 21.40 0.90
N LEU A 575 10.53 22.49 0.41
CA LEU A 575 9.84 23.48 -0.44
C LEU A 575 9.39 22.85 -1.76
N PHE A 576 10.19 21.94 -2.33
CA PHE A 576 9.77 21.13 -3.48
C PHE A 576 8.61 20.19 -3.14
N GLY A 577 8.64 19.53 -1.98
CA GLY A 577 7.52 18.73 -1.49
C GLY A 577 6.22 19.55 -1.42
N ALA A 578 6.27 20.73 -0.81
CA ALA A 578 5.14 21.64 -0.72
C ALA A 578 4.62 22.10 -2.09
N LEU A 579 5.51 22.39 -3.04
CA LEU A 579 5.14 22.74 -4.42
C LEU A 579 4.30 21.62 -5.06
N ILE A 580 4.83 20.40 -5.03
CA ILE A 580 4.22 19.24 -5.69
C ILE A 580 2.87 18.94 -5.07
N TYR A 581 2.78 18.90 -3.75
CA TYR A 581 1.51 18.64 -3.06
C TYR A 581 0.46 19.72 -3.30
N ARG A 582 0.84 21.00 -3.33
CA ARG A 582 -0.09 22.11 -3.59
C ARG A 582 -0.58 22.09 -5.05
N ARG A 583 0.27 21.71 -6.01
CA ARG A 583 -0.13 21.50 -7.41
C ARG A 583 -1.01 20.26 -7.57
N ALA A 584 -0.68 19.16 -6.90
CA ALA A 584 -1.50 17.95 -6.85
C ALA A 584 -2.91 18.26 -6.34
N ALA A 585 -3.03 19.03 -5.25
CA ALA A 585 -4.29 19.46 -4.69
C ALA A 585 -5.14 20.30 -5.66
N ASN A 586 -4.51 21.06 -6.57
CA ASN A 586 -5.24 21.86 -7.56
C ASN A 586 -5.80 21.01 -8.70
N LEU A 587 -5.12 19.92 -9.06
CA LEU A 587 -5.56 18.99 -10.10
C LEU A 587 -6.54 17.92 -9.59
N GLU A 588 -6.53 17.63 -8.29
CA GLU A 588 -7.36 16.58 -7.70
C GLU A 588 -8.85 16.99 -7.62
N LEU A 589 -9.72 16.07 -8.03
CA LEU A 589 -11.17 16.25 -8.03
C LEU A 589 -11.82 15.74 -6.73
N ASP A 590 -11.20 14.75 -6.09
CA ASP A 590 -11.68 14.19 -4.83
C ASP A 590 -11.38 15.15 -3.67
N VAL A 591 -12.42 15.53 -2.91
CA VAL A 591 -12.31 16.53 -1.84
C VAL A 591 -11.46 16.02 -0.68
N ASP A 592 -11.56 14.74 -0.34
CA ASP A 592 -10.85 14.16 0.82
C ASP A 592 -9.35 14.07 0.50
N ILE A 593 -8.99 13.59 -0.69
CA ILE A 593 -7.59 13.49 -1.15
C ILE A 593 -6.99 14.89 -1.34
N LYS A 594 -7.76 15.83 -1.90
CA LYS A 594 -7.34 17.23 -2.04
C LYS A 594 -7.03 17.87 -0.70
N GLN A 595 -7.83 17.59 0.33
CA GLN A 595 -7.58 18.08 1.68
C GLN A 595 -6.31 17.47 2.26
N GLN A 596 -6.11 16.16 2.11
CA GLN A 596 -4.88 15.47 2.51
C GLN A 596 -3.63 16.09 1.86
N TYR A 597 -3.67 16.39 0.56
CA TYR A 597 -2.55 17.05 -0.12
C TYR A 597 -2.24 18.44 0.42
N LYS A 598 -3.25 19.24 0.75
CA LYS A 598 -3.05 20.55 1.37
C LYS A 598 -2.40 20.42 2.75
N GLU A 599 -2.84 19.45 3.54
CA GLU A 599 -2.25 19.17 4.86
C GLU A 599 -0.80 18.73 4.74
N ASN A 600 -0.50 17.80 3.83
CA ASN A 600 0.88 17.38 3.53
C ASN A 600 1.77 18.55 3.10
N ALA A 601 1.26 19.43 2.22
CA ALA A 601 2.00 20.63 1.80
C ALA A 601 2.32 21.55 3.00
N ASN A 602 1.36 21.78 3.90
CA ASN A 602 1.56 22.61 5.09
C ASN A 602 2.57 22.01 6.08
N GLN A 603 2.63 20.68 6.18
CA GLN A 603 3.65 19.99 6.98
C GLN A 603 5.05 20.19 6.40
N PHE A 604 5.20 20.09 5.07
CA PHE A 604 6.46 20.42 4.40
C PHE A 604 6.85 21.89 4.56
N ASP A 605 5.90 22.81 4.50
CA ASP A 605 6.12 24.24 4.79
C ASP A 605 6.69 24.45 6.20
N THR A 606 6.14 23.73 7.20
CA THR A 606 6.61 23.77 8.59
C THR A 606 7.99 23.13 8.74
N HIS A 607 8.25 22.04 8.02
CA HIS A 607 9.54 21.36 8.01
C HIS A 607 10.64 22.24 7.42
N ALA A 608 10.37 22.93 6.30
CA ALA A 608 11.28 23.89 5.68
C ALA A 608 11.68 25.01 6.67
N MET A 609 10.68 25.59 7.34
CA MET A 609 10.87 26.63 8.35
C MET A 609 11.72 26.14 9.51
N SER A 610 11.44 24.95 10.05
CA SER A 610 12.19 24.35 11.16
C SER A 610 13.66 24.08 10.82
N ILE A 611 13.99 23.73 9.57
CA ILE A 611 15.39 23.54 9.15
C ILE A 611 16.13 24.86 9.18
N ILE A 612 15.56 25.93 8.63
CA ILE A 612 16.23 27.24 8.56
C ILE A 612 16.32 27.91 9.93
N ASP A 613 15.27 27.83 10.75
CA ASP A 613 15.31 28.38 12.11
C ASP A 613 16.38 27.67 12.96
N ARG A 614 16.52 26.34 12.84
CA ARG A 614 17.63 25.61 13.49
C ARG A 614 19.00 26.01 12.95
N CYS A 615 19.12 26.29 11.66
CA CYS A 615 20.37 26.80 11.10
C CYS A 615 20.70 28.19 11.67
N LEU A 616 19.69 29.07 11.79
CA LEU A 616 19.82 30.41 12.35
C LEU A 616 20.26 30.38 13.82
N ASP A 617 19.70 29.47 14.62
CA ASP A 617 20.04 29.31 16.04
C ASP A 617 21.49 28.82 16.22
N ASN A 618 22.03 28.06 15.27
CA ASN A 618 23.40 27.54 15.31
C ASN A 618 24.43 28.54 14.75
N ASP A 619 24.22 29.06 13.54
CA ASP A 619 25.07 30.05 12.89
C ASP A 619 24.25 30.92 11.93
N GLU A 620 24.12 32.19 12.32
CA GLU A 620 23.38 33.18 11.56
C GLU A 620 23.97 33.45 10.17
N ASN A 621 25.30 33.56 10.06
CA ASN A 621 25.95 33.88 8.80
C ASN A 621 25.83 32.70 7.82
N PHE A 622 25.96 31.49 8.32
CA PHE A 622 25.73 30.28 7.54
C PHE A 622 24.29 30.19 7.05
N ALA A 623 23.30 30.44 7.91
CA ALA A 623 21.89 30.41 7.54
C ALA A 623 21.54 31.45 6.45
N ILE A 624 22.08 32.66 6.57
CA ILE A 624 21.90 33.72 5.55
C ILE A 624 22.60 33.35 4.23
N ASN A 625 23.80 32.77 4.29
CA ASN A 625 24.49 32.32 3.09
C ASN A 625 23.77 31.14 2.42
N LEU A 626 23.15 30.25 3.19
CA LEU A 626 22.35 29.14 2.66
C LEU A 626 21.18 29.64 1.79
N LEU A 627 20.56 30.78 2.14
CA LEU A 627 19.52 31.42 1.31
C LEU A 627 20.06 31.97 -0.02
N LYS A 628 21.35 32.29 -0.08
CA LYS A 628 22.05 32.86 -1.25
C LYS A 628 22.68 31.80 -2.16
N HIS A 629 22.74 30.54 -1.74
CA HIS A 629 23.34 29.49 -2.55
C HIS A 629 22.29 28.76 -3.39
N PRO A 630 22.52 28.61 -4.71
CA PRO A 630 21.64 27.83 -5.58
C PRO A 630 21.70 26.35 -5.19
N ALA A 631 20.54 25.69 -5.21
CA ALA A 631 20.49 24.27 -4.96
C ALA A 631 20.84 23.49 -6.23
N VAL A 632 22.11 23.09 -6.36
CA VAL A 632 22.63 22.32 -7.50
C VAL A 632 21.81 21.06 -7.78
N ALA A 633 21.38 20.36 -6.73
CA ALA A 633 20.55 19.15 -6.85
C ALA A 633 19.14 19.40 -7.45
N PHE A 634 18.73 20.66 -7.53
CA PHE A 634 17.41 21.09 -8.00
C PHE A 634 17.55 22.17 -9.09
N ASN A 635 18.48 21.96 -10.03
CA ASN A 635 18.73 22.84 -11.17
C ASN A 635 19.06 24.29 -10.80
N ASP A 636 19.93 24.46 -9.81
CA ASP A 636 20.44 25.75 -9.33
C ASP A 636 19.37 26.76 -8.88
N ILE A 637 18.20 26.25 -8.45
CA ILE A 637 17.13 27.11 -7.96
C ILE A 637 17.47 27.66 -6.57
N TYR A 638 17.26 28.96 -6.38
CA TYR A 638 17.43 29.63 -5.09
C TYR A 638 16.24 29.35 -4.15
N PRO A 639 16.49 29.08 -2.84
CA PRO A 639 15.42 28.79 -1.87
C PRO A 639 14.32 29.85 -1.81
N LEU A 640 14.69 31.14 -1.85
CA LEU A 640 13.75 32.27 -1.80
C LEU A 640 12.89 32.37 -3.06
N GLN A 641 13.48 32.15 -4.24
CA GLN A 641 12.74 32.15 -5.50
C GLN A 641 11.71 31.02 -5.53
N LEU A 642 12.09 29.83 -5.04
CA LEU A 642 11.18 28.70 -4.92
C LEU A 642 10.07 28.99 -3.89
N ALA A 643 10.41 29.49 -2.71
CA ALA A 643 9.42 29.82 -1.67
C ALA A 643 8.37 30.83 -2.17
N ARG A 644 8.79 31.83 -2.96
CA ARG A 644 7.88 32.78 -3.63
C ARG A 644 6.97 32.08 -4.63
N LYS A 645 7.52 31.24 -5.53
CA LYS A 645 6.74 30.48 -6.53
C LYS A 645 5.74 29.52 -5.89
N VAL A 646 6.11 28.92 -4.76
CA VAL A 646 5.26 27.99 -4.00
C VAL A 646 4.19 28.72 -3.18
N ASN A 647 4.34 30.03 -2.97
CA ASN A 647 3.56 30.83 -2.02
C ASN A 647 3.65 30.26 -0.59
N CYS A 648 4.86 29.88 -0.17
CA CYS A 648 5.13 29.35 1.17
C CYS A 648 5.22 30.50 2.19
N LYS A 649 4.07 30.89 2.73
CA LYS A 649 3.97 32.06 3.63
C LYS A 649 4.73 31.89 4.95
N SER A 650 4.69 30.69 5.54
CA SER A 650 5.37 30.39 6.81
C SER A 650 6.89 30.48 6.67
N PHE A 651 7.45 29.93 5.59
CA PHE A 651 8.88 30.03 5.31
C PHE A 651 9.33 31.47 5.07
N LEU A 652 8.56 32.25 4.29
CA LEU A 652 8.87 33.66 4.07
C LEU A 652 8.77 34.49 5.35
N ALA A 653 7.88 34.11 6.28
CA ALA A 653 7.74 34.72 7.59
C ALA A 653 8.76 34.22 8.64
N SER A 654 9.65 33.28 8.29
CA SER A 654 10.72 32.82 9.18
C SER A 654 11.62 33.99 9.61
N LYS A 655 12.09 33.93 10.85
CA LYS A 655 13.01 34.92 11.43
C LYS A 655 14.26 35.12 10.56
N CYS A 656 14.79 34.04 9.99
CA CYS A 656 15.99 34.09 9.15
C CYS A 656 15.75 34.89 7.87
N VAL A 657 14.62 34.63 7.18
CA VAL A 657 14.26 35.32 5.94
C VAL A 657 13.95 36.80 6.21
N GLN A 658 13.22 37.11 7.29
CA GLN A 658 12.94 38.49 7.68
C GLN A 658 14.23 39.25 8.00
N LYS A 659 15.14 38.65 8.79
CA LYS A 659 16.44 39.28 9.10
C LYS A 659 17.29 39.51 7.85
N TYR A 660 17.27 38.57 6.91
CA TYR A 660 17.93 38.74 5.61
C TYR A 660 17.32 39.91 4.82
N LEU A 661 15.99 39.99 4.73
CA LEU A 661 15.29 41.06 4.03
C LEU A 661 15.53 42.42 4.69
N ASP A 662 15.50 42.51 6.02
CA ASP A 662 15.80 43.72 6.78
C ASP A 662 17.22 44.23 6.47
N HIS A 663 18.20 43.32 6.44
CA HIS A 663 19.58 43.66 6.07
C HIS A 663 19.68 44.16 4.62
N GLN A 664 18.98 43.53 3.67
CA GLN A 664 18.98 43.99 2.27
C GLN A 664 18.30 45.36 2.11
N CYS A 665 17.15 45.55 2.78
CA CYS A 665 16.42 46.81 2.79
C CYS A 665 17.26 47.94 3.41
N PHE A 666 17.98 47.68 4.51
CA PHE A 666 18.87 48.65 5.14
C PHE A 666 20.04 49.04 4.23
N VAL A 667 20.69 48.08 3.57
CA VAL A 667 21.77 48.34 2.62
C VAL A 667 21.27 49.20 1.45
N LEU A 668 20.07 48.93 0.92
CA LEU A 668 19.47 49.77 -0.12
C LEU A 668 19.18 51.19 0.40
N LEU A 669 18.58 51.33 1.59
CA LEU A 669 18.26 52.63 2.18
C LEU A 669 19.51 53.50 2.39
N VAL A 670 20.58 52.92 2.91
CA VAL A 670 21.85 53.62 3.16
C VAL A 670 22.58 53.98 1.87
N ASN A 671 22.50 53.13 0.84
CA ASN A 671 23.12 53.40 -0.46
C ASN A 671 22.38 54.46 -1.29
N TYR A 672 21.07 54.63 -1.10
CA TYR A 672 20.27 55.61 -1.84
C TYR A 672 20.07 56.95 -1.09
N PHE A 673 20.23 56.98 0.23
CA PHE A 673 20.24 58.21 1.03
C PHE A 673 21.63 58.49 1.62
N PRO A 674 22.53 59.20 0.91
CA PRO A 674 23.61 59.88 1.59
C PRO A 674 22.98 60.97 2.46
N LEU A 675 23.04 60.80 3.78
CA LEU A 675 22.68 61.81 4.79
C LEU A 675 23.61 63.03 4.64
N ASN A 676 23.36 63.88 3.64
CA ASN A 676 23.92 65.22 3.55
C ASN A 676 22.88 66.21 4.06
N ILE A 677 23.01 66.51 5.35
CA ILE A 677 22.41 67.69 5.97
C ILE A 677 23.10 68.91 5.34
N TYR A 678 22.42 69.59 4.42
CA TYR A 678 22.74 70.97 4.07
C TYR A 678 21.48 71.82 4.27
N ASN A 679 21.51 72.59 5.35
CA ASN A 679 20.68 73.77 5.51
C ASN A 679 21.00 74.75 4.37
N GLU A 680 19.99 75.27 3.67
CA GLU A 680 19.88 76.71 3.47
C GLU A 680 18.52 77.16 2.89
N ARG A 681 17.88 78.02 3.70
CA ARG A 681 17.22 79.29 3.39
C ARG A 681 16.16 79.39 2.28
N GLN A 682 14.99 79.85 2.75
CA GLN A 682 13.93 80.51 1.99
C GLN A 682 14.46 81.53 0.98
N SER A 683 13.91 81.50 -0.23
CA SER A 683 13.67 82.71 -1.00
C SER A 683 12.38 82.54 -1.82
N GLY A 684 11.48 83.51 -1.69
CA GLY A 684 10.21 83.54 -2.38
C GLY A 684 10.37 83.78 -3.88
N ILE A 685 9.46 83.20 -4.67
CA ILE A 685 9.37 83.45 -6.11
C ILE A 685 7.91 83.72 -6.48
N GLN A 686 7.74 84.87 -7.14
CA GLN A 686 6.51 85.42 -7.69
C GLN A 686 6.09 84.69 -8.97
N MET A 687 4.77 84.62 -9.20
CA MET A 687 4.07 83.97 -10.32
C MET A 687 4.42 84.55 -11.71
N LEU A 688 4.57 83.67 -12.72
CA LEU A 688 4.48 83.99 -14.16
C LEU A 688 3.63 82.92 -14.92
N PRO A 689 2.99 83.26 -16.06
CA PRO A 689 1.93 82.45 -16.67
C PRO A 689 2.46 81.39 -17.67
N ILE A 690 2.53 80.19 -17.12
CA ILE A 690 2.65 78.78 -17.56
C ILE A 690 3.75 78.28 -16.63
N PRO A 691 3.39 77.74 -15.46
CA PRO A 691 4.33 77.71 -14.38
C PRO A 691 5.42 76.68 -14.72
N ILE A 692 6.70 77.02 -14.51
CA ILE A 692 7.86 76.11 -14.65
C ILE A 692 7.59 74.77 -13.93
N THR A 693 6.74 74.80 -12.91
CA THR A 693 6.22 73.62 -12.20
C THR A 693 5.52 72.61 -13.10
N GLU A 694 4.83 73.03 -14.16
CA GLU A 694 4.13 72.15 -15.09
C GLU A 694 5.09 71.43 -16.04
N ILE A 695 6.12 72.11 -16.53
CA ILE A 695 7.20 71.49 -17.32
C ILE A 695 7.95 70.47 -16.45
N ILE A 696 8.24 70.81 -15.20
CA ILE A 696 8.83 69.88 -14.23
C ILE A 696 7.93 68.66 -14.03
N LEU A 697 6.61 68.85 -13.88
CA LEU A 697 5.66 67.74 -13.75
C LEU A 697 5.66 66.81 -14.97
N HIS A 698 5.75 67.35 -16.19
CA HIS A 698 5.85 66.54 -17.41
C HIS A 698 7.16 65.75 -17.47
N ILE A 699 8.28 66.36 -17.12
CA ILE A 699 9.59 65.67 -17.07
C ILE A 699 9.56 64.54 -16.04
N CYS A 700 9.02 64.80 -14.84
CA CYS A 700 8.86 63.79 -13.79
C CYS A 700 7.93 62.64 -14.20
N PHE A 701 6.87 62.94 -14.97
CA PHE A 701 5.97 61.91 -15.48
C PHE A 701 6.64 61.04 -16.55
N TRP A 702 7.38 61.64 -17.48
CA TRP A 702 8.12 60.88 -18.50
C TRP A 702 9.26 60.06 -17.90
N SER A 703 9.94 60.53 -16.84
CA SER A 703 10.92 59.72 -16.12
C SER A 703 10.27 58.54 -15.40
N PHE A 704 9.07 58.72 -14.84
CA PHE A 704 8.27 57.61 -14.27
C PHE A 704 7.90 56.57 -15.33
N ILE A 705 7.41 56.98 -16.50
CA ILE A 705 7.11 56.03 -17.60
C ILE A 705 8.36 55.25 -18.04
N ILE A 706 9.50 55.93 -18.18
CA ILE A 706 10.76 55.28 -18.56
C ILE A 706 11.17 54.24 -17.52
N GLU A 707 10.96 54.54 -16.24
CA GLU A 707 11.25 53.61 -15.15
C GLU A 707 10.29 52.41 -15.13
N GLU A 708 9.00 52.60 -15.37
CA GLU A 708 8.04 51.48 -15.52
C GLU A 708 8.36 50.60 -16.74
N ILE A 709 8.74 51.21 -17.88
CA ILE A 709 9.21 50.46 -19.07
C ILE A 709 10.47 49.68 -18.73
N ARG A 710 11.41 50.27 -17.98
CA ARG A 710 12.63 49.60 -17.54
C ARG A 710 12.28 48.40 -16.65
N GLN A 711 11.41 48.56 -15.68
CA GLN A 711 10.96 47.46 -14.82
C GLN A 711 10.29 46.35 -15.63
N PHE A 712 9.40 46.68 -16.56
CA PHE A 712 8.76 45.72 -17.46
C PHE A 712 9.76 44.90 -18.29
N LEU A 713 10.87 45.51 -18.72
CA LEU A 713 11.92 44.82 -19.48
C LEU A 713 12.76 43.85 -18.65
N PHE A 714 12.90 44.09 -17.34
CA PHE A 714 13.73 43.28 -16.43
C PHE A 714 12.94 42.21 -15.66
N VAL A 715 11.61 42.16 -15.80
CA VAL A 715 10.76 41.15 -15.13
C VAL A 715 10.68 39.87 -15.95
N ASP A 716 10.96 38.73 -15.31
CA ASP A 716 10.96 37.40 -15.94
C ASP A 716 9.60 36.98 -16.52
N SER A 717 8.48 37.45 -15.94
CA SER A 717 7.11 37.13 -16.37
C SER A 717 6.28 38.38 -16.67
N LYS A 718 6.16 38.71 -17.95
CA LYS A 718 5.36 39.85 -18.42
C LYS A 718 3.88 39.74 -18.05
N LEU A 719 3.35 38.51 -18.01
CA LEU A 719 1.96 38.24 -17.62
C LEU A 719 1.71 38.51 -16.13
N GLU A 720 2.65 38.15 -15.24
CA GLU A 720 2.52 38.45 -13.81
C GLU A 720 2.56 39.97 -13.56
N TYR A 721 3.45 40.68 -14.25
CA TYR A 721 3.54 42.14 -14.16
C TYR A 721 2.23 42.83 -14.56
N ILE A 722 1.63 42.43 -15.70
CA ILE A 722 0.36 43.00 -16.18
C ILE A 722 -0.81 42.64 -15.25
N SER A 723 -0.77 41.47 -14.60
CA SER A 723 -1.80 41.06 -13.64
C SER A 723 -1.72 41.76 -12.28
N GLY A 724 -0.62 42.48 -12.01
CA GLY A 724 -0.40 43.19 -10.76
C GLY A 724 -1.37 44.37 -10.62
N ILE A 725 -2.07 44.43 -9.48
CA ILE A 725 -3.05 45.50 -9.19
C ILE A 725 -2.39 46.89 -9.26
N TRP A 726 -1.17 47.02 -8.71
CA TRP A 726 -0.42 48.29 -8.73
C TRP A 726 -0.01 48.69 -10.14
N HIS A 727 0.57 47.79 -10.93
CA HIS A 727 0.92 48.08 -12.33
C HIS A 727 -0.31 48.40 -13.19
N MET A 728 -1.46 47.80 -12.91
CA MET A 728 -2.73 48.15 -13.55
C MET A 728 -3.15 49.58 -13.19
N ILE A 729 -3.02 49.98 -11.91
CA ILE A 729 -3.27 51.35 -11.47
C ILE A 729 -2.29 52.33 -12.12
N ASP A 730 -1.00 52.01 -12.18
CA ASP A 730 0.03 52.85 -12.79
C ASP A 730 -0.21 53.02 -14.30
N THR A 731 -0.62 51.94 -14.98
CA THR A 731 -0.99 51.97 -16.41
C THR A 731 -2.24 52.83 -16.64
N ILE A 732 -3.27 52.66 -15.81
CA ILE A 732 -4.50 53.48 -15.89
C ILE A 732 -4.16 54.95 -15.60
N GLY A 733 -3.33 55.22 -14.58
CA GLY A 733 -2.87 56.55 -14.22
C GLY A 733 -2.09 57.22 -15.35
N ALA A 734 -1.19 56.48 -16.00
CA ALA A 734 -0.45 56.96 -17.15
C ALA A 734 -1.36 57.26 -18.35
N ILE A 735 -2.35 56.40 -18.64
CA ILE A 735 -3.34 56.62 -19.70
C ILE A 735 -4.20 57.86 -19.39
N LEU A 736 -4.71 57.99 -18.16
CA LEU A 736 -5.50 59.15 -17.75
C LEU A 736 -4.71 60.45 -17.84
N TYR A 737 -3.42 60.42 -17.46
CA TYR A 737 -2.54 61.56 -17.59
C TYR A 737 -2.29 61.92 -19.07
N LEU A 738 -2.06 60.93 -19.94
CA LEU A 738 -1.93 61.14 -21.39
C LEU A 738 -3.22 61.74 -22.00
N ILE A 739 -4.39 61.25 -21.61
CA ILE A 739 -5.69 61.80 -22.02
C ILE A 739 -5.83 63.25 -21.53
N SER A 740 -5.51 63.51 -20.26
CA SER A 740 -5.54 64.86 -19.68
C SER A 740 -4.54 65.81 -20.35
N PHE A 741 -3.37 65.33 -20.73
CA PHE A 741 -2.35 66.08 -21.44
C PHE A 741 -2.85 66.46 -22.84
N ILE A 742 -3.36 65.50 -23.62
CA ILE A 742 -3.88 65.72 -24.97
C ILE A 742 -5.08 66.67 -24.94
N THR A 743 -6.05 66.45 -24.06
CA THR A 743 -7.23 67.33 -23.91
C THR A 743 -6.86 68.75 -23.51
N ARG A 744 -5.84 68.93 -22.65
CA ARG A 744 -5.33 70.25 -22.27
C ARG A 744 -4.73 71.02 -23.45
N PHE A 745 -4.04 70.33 -24.36
CA PHE A 745 -3.51 70.96 -25.58
C PHE A 745 -4.58 71.19 -26.66
N ILE A 746 -5.61 70.34 -26.76
CA ILE A 746 -6.73 70.51 -27.70
C ILE A 746 -7.62 71.71 -27.32
N VAL A 747 -7.83 71.97 -26.02
CA VAL A 747 -8.64 73.11 -25.54
C VAL A 747 -7.93 74.46 -25.71
N LEU A 748 -6.63 74.48 -25.97
CA LEU A 748 -5.86 75.72 -26.19
C LEU A 748 -5.93 76.24 -27.64
N GLU A 749 -6.58 75.55 -28.57
CA GLU A 749 -6.64 75.95 -29.98
C GLU A 749 -7.62 77.09 -30.38
N PRO A 750 -8.60 77.59 -29.58
CA PRO A 750 -9.40 78.74 -30.02
C PRO A 750 -8.95 80.12 -29.49
N LEU A 751 -7.86 80.24 -28.72
CA LEU A 751 -7.50 81.53 -28.07
C LEU A 751 -6.48 82.42 -28.83
N PHE A 752 -6.02 82.03 -30.03
CA PHE A 752 -5.07 82.82 -30.82
C PHE A 752 -5.68 83.64 -31.97
N VAL A 753 -7.02 83.76 -32.07
CA VAL A 753 -7.69 84.53 -33.14
C VAL A 753 -8.69 85.56 -32.58
N VAL A 754 -8.25 86.51 -31.73
CA VAL A 754 -8.84 87.87 -31.68
C VAL A 754 -7.79 88.86 -31.15
N SER A 755 -6.87 89.30 -32.02
CA SER A 755 -6.32 90.65 -31.93
C SER A 755 -6.07 91.16 -33.35
N LYS A 756 -7.01 91.96 -33.85
CA LYS A 756 -6.80 92.89 -34.96
C LYS A 756 -7.55 94.17 -34.66
#